data_AF-M4EH52-F1
#
_entry.id   AF-M4EH52-F1
#
_cell.length_a   1.000
_cell.length_b   1.000
_cell.length_c   1.000
_cell.angle_alpha   90.00
_cell.angle_beta   90.00
_cell.angle_gamma   90.00
#
_symmetry.space_group_name_H-M   'P 1'
#
loop_
_entity.id
_entity.type
_entity.pdbx_description
1 polymer ?
#
loop_
_entity_poly.entity_id
_entity_poly.type
_entity_poly.pdbx_seq_one_letter_code
_entity_poly.pdbx_strand_id
1 'polypeptide(L)'
;MGRVMAEPPPPNLMVKARDVLATPSHQGLESVVTHLFFMGQETTEYQTANALFNYLTLYFANCLTLKLLHMYRSSSIGVHRSHLIYLLFETLQDYKNRRFELSLVALNEIKPLLVSCLRMQEPEIINLRRIVSFIAHDVMILDNGGWDELSECIYEISCHDPLKALHVFVDLPPVYERFVHNCGGMVVEKAEKVLLVPYHDRVDDWSLGLQAVVKLGIQVLDSEMKVDMVKRLLALLVKAASDLVDKGMEEFLIRGLADLEMFLSRDKKLYNYNKEQCDFVSCFLYKIKDLGPLTKQATGKIHRLVKSTPSLVVQKQQGHAACSEREWLDRLNNLQPLEMLRIFASTDVEERISRDLGPLTNEATERIHRMVKSTPSRVHGACSEGEWFDRLNNLPPLEILRIFASTDVEERFRDMAIRRLNVLLSDYVSREEESTDASLLRELQPLLISCLWEKEGITESMFRVLGEVVYHVAFEMMTSHVELWDDLGYYITSHIETDFQRAVYVFQCLTMWLHEEFIDPIVEHLLPEINKRLNPPSDVLVDSSCCWVLAFLGAFCAISQLVAMKDYAETVMEMADKMVDSVRELVERKLEVGFVRRAFRDFEIIVKKQMEWFRMNEYKLTKSLLLRLYVIKGMTMDSKMVLWRINVFVERGMADHLAA
;
A
#
# COMPACT_ATOMS: atom_id res chain seq x y z
N MET A 1 9.34 15.81 30.46
CA MET A 1 10.15 17.02 30.16
C MET A 1 9.38 17.86 29.17
N GLY A 2 9.29 19.17 29.41
CA GLY A 2 8.30 20.06 28.78
C GLY A 2 8.45 20.20 27.26
N ARG A 3 7.32 20.39 26.57
CA ARG A 3 7.27 20.87 25.18
C ARG A 3 7.82 22.29 25.17
N VAL A 4 9.03 22.46 24.65
CA VAL A 4 9.52 23.77 24.20
C VAL A 4 8.77 24.08 22.91
N MET A 5 7.90 25.09 22.95
CA MET A 5 7.40 25.77 21.75
C MET A 5 8.62 26.21 20.93
N ALA A 6 8.77 25.72 19.70
CA ALA A 6 9.85 26.17 18.82
C ALA A 6 9.65 27.66 18.53
N GLU A 7 10.62 28.50 18.90
CA GLU A 7 10.65 29.91 18.54
C GLU A 7 10.59 30.08 17.01
N PRO A 8 9.94 31.12 16.48
CA PRO A 8 9.97 31.41 15.05
C PRO A 8 11.43 31.65 14.60
N PRO A 9 11.86 31.07 13.48
CA PRO A 9 13.26 31.02 13.10
C PRO A 9 13.81 32.42 12.71
N PRO A 10 15.14 32.61 12.77
CA PRO A 10 15.78 33.85 12.34
C PRO A 10 15.43 34.16 10.88
N PRO A 11 14.92 35.36 10.54
CA PRO A 11 14.46 35.71 9.19
C PRO A 11 15.48 35.44 8.07
N ASN A 12 16.77 35.53 8.39
CA ASN A 12 17.88 35.35 7.46
C ASN A 12 18.02 33.88 6.96
N LEU A 13 17.71 32.89 7.80
CA LEU A 13 17.86 31.47 7.41
C LEU A 13 16.74 31.01 6.47
N MET A 14 15.52 31.49 6.68
CA MET A 14 14.37 31.16 5.83
C MET A 14 14.57 31.65 4.39
N VAL A 15 15.06 32.88 4.21
CA VAL A 15 15.35 33.45 2.89
C VAL A 15 16.44 32.64 2.19
N LYS A 16 17.57 32.39 2.87
CA LYS A 16 18.68 31.58 2.32
C LYS A 16 18.25 30.16 1.96
N ALA A 17 17.41 29.53 2.78
CA ALA A 17 16.90 28.19 2.52
C ALA A 17 16.03 28.15 1.26
N ARG A 18 15.12 29.13 1.11
CA ARG A 18 14.31 29.28 -0.10
C ARG A 18 15.18 29.52 -1.32
N ASP A 19 16.19 30.38 -1.23
CA ASP A 19 17.09 30.65 -2.36
C ASP A 19 17.83 29.36 -2.81
N VAL A 20 18.39 28.60 -1.86
CA VAL A 20 19.09 27.34 -2.15
C VAL A 20 18.17 26.28 -2.78
N LEU A 21 16.92 26.20 -2.33
CA LEU A 21 15.97 25.19 -2.81
C LEU A 21 15.22 25.60 -4.08
N ALA A 22 14.86 26.87 -4.24
CA ALA A 22 14.10 27.36 -5.40
C ALA A 22 14.96 27.46 -6.66
N THR A 23 16.29 27.55 -6.52
CA THR A 23 17.18 27.63 -7.68
C THR A 23 17.22 26.28 -8.40
N PRO A 24 17.03 26.21 -9.74
CA PRO A 24 17.13 24.97 -10.50
C PRO A 24 18.54 24.35 -10.48
N SER A 25 19.59 25.16 -10.30
CA SER A 25 20.95 24.67 -10.13
C SER A 25 21.19 24.12 -8.72
N HIS A 26 22.06 23.11 -8.62
CA HIS A 26 22.45 22.53 -7.33
C HIS A 26 23.59 23.30 -6.63
N GLN A 27 24.13 24.35 -7.26
CA GLN A 27 25.34 25.05 -6.81
C GLN A 27 25.23 25.62 -5.38
N GLY A 28 24.07 26.17 -5.02
CA GLY A 28 23.86 26.71 -3.67
C GLY A 28 23.94 25.62 -2.59
N LEU A 29 23.30 24.47 -2.84
CA LEU A 29 23.36 23.32 -1.92
C LEU A 29 24.74 22.66 -1.96
N GLU A 30 25.39 22.59 -3.11
CA GLU A 30 26.74 22.08 -3.28
C GLU A 30 27.77 22.88 -2.47
N SER A 31 27.67 24.20 -2.44
CA SER A 31 28.51 25.04 -1.59
C SER A 31 28.28 24.75 -0.10
N VAL A 32 27.02 24.62 0.34
CA VAL A 32 26.68 24.25 1.72
C VAL A 32 27.30 22.89 2.08
N VAL A 33 27.09 21.88 1.24
CA VAL A 33 27.62 20.53 1.44
C VAL A 33 29.15 20.51 1.44
N THR A 34 29.79 21.26 0.55
CA THR A 34 31.25 21.39 0.49
C THR A 34 31.79 21.98 1.79
N HIS A 35 31.16 23.02 2.34
CA HIS A 35 31.58 23.59 3.61
C HIS A 35 31.37 22.63 4.79
N LEU A 36 30.33 21.79 4.77
CA LEU A 36 30.12 20.76 5.80
C LEU A 36 31.24 19.71 5.80
N PHE A 37 31.76 19.35 4.63
CA PHE A 37 32.74 18.26 4.52
C PHE A 37 34.20 18.70 4.59
N PHE A 38 34.52 19.87 4.05
CA PHE A 38 35.91 20.27 3.83
C PHE A 38 36.38 21.41 4.74
N MET A 39 35.48 22.08 5.46
CA MET A 39 35.85 23.15 6.40
C MET A 39 35.90 22.64 7.84
N GLY A 40 36.81 23.19 8.64
CA GLY A 40 36.92 22.86 10.06
C GLY A 40 35.70 23.34 10.86
N GLN A 41 35.29 22.58 11.87
CA GLN A 41 34.07 22.88 12.65
C GLN A 41 34.09 24.26 13.36
N GLU A 42 35.28 24.79 13.61
CA GLU A 42 35.51 26.10 14.23
C GLU A 42 35.37 27.27 13.25
N THR A 43 35.30 27.00 11.94
CA THR A 43 35.19 28.04 10.91
C THR A 43 33.78 28.64 10.84
N THR A 44 33.70 29.92 10.49
CA THR A 44 32.41 30.61 10.30
C THR A 44 31.62 30.03 9.13
N GLU A 45 32.32 29.54 8.10
CA GLU A 45 31.76 28.87 6.94
C GLU A 45 31.07 27.56 7.31
N TYR A 46 31.73 26.69 8.10
CA TYR A 46 31.12 25.46 8.59
C TYR A 46 29.90 25.74 9.48
N GLN A 47 30.03 26.65 10.45
CA GLN A 47 28.93 26.95 11.37
C GLN A 47 27.70 27.48 10.64
N THR A 48 27.91 28.35 9.65
CA THR A 48 26.82 28.89 8.80
C THR A 48 26.20 27.81 7.94
N ALA A 49 27.00 26.96 7.30
CA ALA A 49 26.52 25.84 6.49
C ALA A 49 25.74 24.82 7.32
N ASN A 50 26.24 24.48 8.51
CA ASN A 50 25.59 23.57 9.46
C ASN A 50 24.26 24.13 9.96
N ALA A 51 24.19 25.40 10.34
CA ALA A 51 22.94 26.03 10.73
C ALA A 51 21.90 26.02 9.60
N LEU A 52 22.32 26.33 8.37
CA LEU A 52 21.43 26.30 7.21
C LEU A 52 20.99 24.87 6.85
N PHE A 53 21.91 23.90 6.88
CA PHE A 53 21.60 22.50 6.59
C PHE A 53 20.62 21.91 7.60
N ASN A 54 20.86 22.12 8.90
CA ASN A 54 19.92 21.69 9.95
C ASN A 54 18.53 22.32 9.77
N TYR A 55 18.48 23.59 9.36
CA TYR A 55 17.22 24.26 9.04
C TYR A 55 16.52 23.62 7.84
N LEU A 56 17.23 23.32 6.76
CA LEU A 56 16.70 22.61 5.59
C LEU A 56 16.16 21.23 5.97
N THR A 57 16.89 20.48 6.80
CA THR A 57 16.50 19.18 7.33
C THR A 57 15.25 19.25 8.20
N LEU A 58 15.02 20.33 8.92
CA LEU A 58 13.83 20.51 9.76
C LEU A 58 12.58 20.87 8.96
N TYR A 59 12.69 21.76 7.97
CA TYR A 59 11.53 22.42 7.35
C TYR A 59 11.30 22.08 5.88
N PHE A 60 12.27 21.45 5.20
CA PHE A 60 12.22 21.21 3.75
C PHE A 60 12.66 19.80 3.35
N ALA A 61 12.25 18.80 4.13
CA ALA A 61 12.71 17.41 3.99
C ALA A 61 12.54 16.83 2.58
N ASN A 62 11.37 17.05 1.95
CA ASN A 62 11.07 16.59 0.59
C ASN A 62 12.08 17.16 -0.44
N CYS A 63 12.21 18.48 -0.50
CA CYS A 63 13.07 19.16 -1.46
C CYS A 63 14.56 18.88 -1.22
N LEU A 64 14.97 18.79 0.05
CA LEU A 64 16.35 18.47 0.42
C LEU A 64 16.72 17.05 -0.04
N THR A 65 15.86 16.07 0.23
CA THR A 65 16.05 14.67 -0.20
C THR A 65 16.23 14.58 -1.71
N LEU A 66 15.32 15.20 -2.46
CA LEU A 66 15.36 15.23 -3.92
C LEU A 66 16.65 15.85 -4.44
N LYS A 67 17.05 17.02 -3.92
CA LYS A 67 18.27 17.71 -4.36
C LYS A 67 19.55 16.95 -4.01
N LEU A 68 19.64 16.34 -2.82
CA LEU A 68 20.80 15.53 -2.44
C LEU A 68 20.95 14.30 -3.36
N LEU A 69 19.84 13.66 -3.73
CA LEU A 69 19.84 12.57 -4.71
C LEU A 69 20.27 13.03 -6.11
N HIS A 70 19.83 14.21 -6.55
CA HIS A 70 20.26 14.76 -7.83
C HIS A 70 21.76 15.03 -7.84
N MET A 71 22.28 15.66 -6.78
CA MET A 71 23.71 15.92 -6.63
C MET A 71 24.52 14.62 -6.61
N TYR A 72 24.03 13.59 -5.90
CA TYR A 72 24.67 12.28 -5.89
C TYR A 72 24.73 11.69 -7.30
N ARG A 73 23.62 11.74 -8.05
CA ARG A 73 23.54 11.22 -9.43
C ARG A 73 24.41 12.01 -10.41
N SER A 74 24.48 13.33 -10.29
CA SER A 74 25.21 14.20 -11.22
C SER A 74 26.71 14.28 -10.94
N SER A 75 27.15 13.91 -9.73
CA SER A 75 28.55 13.97 -9.36
C SER A 75 29.39 12.92 -10.10
N SER A 76 30.47 13.38 -10.74
CA SER A 76 31.47 12.52 -11.39
C SER A 76 32.60 12.10 -10.44
N ILE A 77 32.63 12.65 -9.21
CA ILE A 77 33.71 12.43 -8.24
C ILE A 77 33.24 11.42 -7.19
N GLY A 78 33.88 10.25 -7.14
CA GLY A 78 33.55 9.16 -6.22
C GLY A 78 33.48 9.59 -4.75
N VAL A 79 34.50 10.33 -4.29
CA VAL A 79 34.55 10.84 -2.90
C VAL A 79 33.36 11.76 -2.58
N HIS A 80 32.96 12.63 -3.51
CA HIS A 80 31.80 13.50 -3.30
C HIS A 80 30.52 12.67 -3.21
N ARG A 81 30.38 11.61 -4.01
CA ARG A 81 29.23 10.69 -3.94
C ARG A 81 29.16 9.92 -2.63
N SER A 82 30.29 9.40 -2.13
CA SER A 82 30.34 8.75 -0.80
C SER A 82 29.90 9.70 0.31
N HIS A 83 30.36 10.94 0.28
CA HIS A 83 29.94 11.96 1.24
C HIS A 83 28.44 12.30 1.11
N LEU A 84 27.94 12.49 -0.11
CA LEU A 84 26.53 12.81 -0.36
C LEU A 84 25.59 11.69 0.06
N ILE A 85 25.92 10.43 -0.25
CA ILE A 85 25.08 9.29 0.13
C ILE A 85 25.08 9.07 1.64
N TYR A 86 26.21 9.32 2.31
CA TYR A 86 26.29 9.30 3.77
C TYR A 86 25.45 10.41 4.39
N LEU A 87 25.57 11.65 3.90
CA LEU A 87 24.77 12.79 4.37
C LEU A 87 23.28 12.54 4.20
N LEU A 88 22.88 12.02 3.04
CA LEU A 88 21.49 11.67 2.77
C LEU A 88 21.00 10.57 3.72
N PHE A 89 21.81 9.53 3.94
CA PHE A 89 21.48 8.48 4.91
C PHE A 89 21.24 9.04 6.32
N GLU A 90 22.16 9.87 6.84
CA GLU A 90 22.02 10.51 8.16
C GLU A 90 20.78 11.40 8.23
N THR A 91 20.51 12.14 7.14
CA THR A 91 19.33 13.00 7.01
C THR A 91 18.03 12.19 7.09
N LEU A 92 17.94 11.07 6.38
CA LEU A 92 16.78 10.18 6.44
C LEU A 92 16.65 9.47 7.81
N GLN A 93 17.76 9.16 8.49
CA GLN A 93 17.69 8.65 9.86
C GLN A 93 17.11 9.69 10.82
N ASP A 94 17.47 10.95 10.67
CA ASP A 94 16.89 12.04 11.46
C ASP A 94 15.38 12.17 11.20
N TYR A 95 14.94 12.04 9.94
CA TYR A 95 13.50 11.98 9.61
C TYR A 95 12.81 10.81 10.30
N LYS A 96 13.41 9.62 10.25
CA LYS A 96 12.91 8.43 10.94
C LYS A 96 12.72 8.67 12.44
N ASN A 97 13.71 9.28 13.08
CA ASN A 97 13.69 9.56 14.52
C ASN A 97 12.58 10.56 14.89
N ARG A 98 12.30 11.50 14.00
CA ARG A 98 11.22 12.49 14.15
C ARG A 98 9.86 11.98 13.64
N ARG A 99 9.77 10.74 13.15
CA ARG A 99 8.59 10.15 12.50
C ARG A 99 8.06 11.02 11.35
N PHE A 100 8.98 11.60 10.59
CA PHE A 100 8.65 12.35 9.38
C PHE A 100 8.56 11.38 8.20
N GLU A 101 7.49 11.49 7.42
CA GLU A 101 7.23 10.73 6.20
C GLU A 101 7.35 11.65 4.98
N LEU A 102 7.99 11.17 3.90
CA LEU A 102 8.08 11.93 2.65
C LEU A 102 6.71 12.02 1.98
N SER A 103 6.38 13.17 1.40
CA SER A 103 5.07 13.33 0.74
C SER A 103 4.98 12.54 -0.56
N LEU A 104 3.78 12.08 -0.93
CA LEU A 104 3.54 11.33 -2.17
C LEU A 104 4.03 12.08 -3.42
N VAL A 105 3.85 13.41 -3.46
CA VAL A 105 4.35 14.27 -4.55
C VAL A 105 5.88 14.16 -4.67
N ALA A 106 6.58 14.25 -3.54
CA ALA A 106 8.04 14.12 -3.52
C ALA A 106 8.48 12.70 -3.89
N LEU A 107 7.77 11.68 -3.42
CA LEU A 107 8.05 10.28 -3.75
C LEU A 107 7.95 10.02 -5.26
N ASN A 108 6.98 10.62 -5.97
CA ASN A 108 6.87 10.48 -7.42
C ASN A 108 8.10 11.00 -8.18
N GLU A 109 8.78 12.02 -7.66
CA GLU A 109 10.03 12.53 -8.23
C GLU A 109 11.26 11.75 -7.75
N ILE A 110 11.27 11.33 -6.49
CA ILE A 110 12.37 10.60 -5.84
C ILE A 110 12.51 9.17 -6.41
N LYS A 111 11.39 8.47 -6.65
CA LYS A 111 11.38 7.07 -7.11
C LYS A 111 12.23 6.84 -8.37
N PRO A 112 11.98 7.51 -9.52
CA PRO A 112 12.76 7.29 -10.73
C PRO A 112 14.22 7.72 -10.56
N LEU A 113 14.49 8.73 -9.74
CA LEU A 113 15.83 9.20 -9.45
C LEU A 113 16.64 8.15 -8.66
N LEU A 114 16.05 7.57 -7.62
CA LEU A 114 16.70 6.53 -6.81
C LEU A 114 16.92 5.24 -7.60
N VAL A 115 15.95 4.86 -8.45
CA VAL A 115 16.12 3.74 -9.40
C VAL A 115 17.29 4.02 -10.36
N SER A 116 17.44 5.25 -10.86
CA SER A 116 18.61 5.63 -11.65
C SER A 116 19.92 5.54 -10.85
N CYS A 117 19.92 5.92 -9.57
CA CYS A 117 21.09 5.80 -8.69
C CYS A 117 21.49 4.34 -8.47
N LEU A 118 20.51 3.45 -8.32
CA LEU A 118 20.74 2.00 -8.18
C LEU A 118 21.39 1.37 -9.41
N ARG A 119 21.19 1.94 -10.61
CA ARG A 119 21.83 1.46 -11.85
C ARG A 119 23.29 1.92 -12.01
N MET A 120 23.78 2.82 -11.17
CA MET A 120 25.18 3.28 -11.23
C MET A 120 26.15 2.20 -10.73
N GLN A 121 27.34 2.14 -11.32
CA GLN A 121 28.44 1.26 -10.91
C GLN A 121 29.17 1.89 -9.71
N GLU A 122 28.63 1.74 -8.50
CA GLU A 122 29.17 2.34 -7.27
C GLU A 122 29.49 1.29 -6.20
N PRO A 123 30.60 1.48 -5.43
CA PRO A 123 30.96 0.58 -4.34
C PRO A 123 30.12 0.79 -3.07
N GLU A 124 29.45 1.93 -2.90
CA GLU A 124 28.76 2.35 -1.66
C GLU A 124 27.34 1.75 -1.51
N ILE A 125 27.22 0.43 -1.61
CA ILE A 125 25.92 -0.24 -1.54
C ILE A 125 25.28 -0.18 -0.14
N ILE A 126 26.08 -0.07 0.93
CA ILE A 126 25.61 -0.14 2.32
C ILE A 126 24.68 1.02 2.67
N ASN A 127 25.04 2.25 2.28
CA ASN A 127 24.20 3.42 2.55
C ASN A 127 23.05 3.49 1.56
N LEU A 128 23.30 3.18 0.28
CA LEU A 128 22.28 3.22 -0.76
C LEU A 128 21.13 2.25 -0.49
N ARG A 129 21.40 1.00 -0.09
CA ARG A 129 20.35 0.02 0.24
C ARG A 129 19.48 0.47 1.44
N ARG A 130 20.06 1.16 2.41
CA ARG A 130 19.33 1.71 3.57
C ARG A 130 18.44 2.89 3.19
N ILE A 131 18.92 3.74 2.28
CA ILE A 131 18.12 4.84 1.70
C ILE A 131 16.94 4.26 0.91
N VAL A 132 17.18 3.24 0.08
CA VAL A 132 16.11 2.53 -0.65
C VAL A 132 15.10 1.93 0.32
N SER A 133 15.55 1.27 1.38
CA SER A 133 14.68 0.72 2.43
C SER A 133 13.80 1.80 3.08
N PHE A 134 14.38 2.95 3.43
CA PHE A 134 13.63 4.06 4.02
C PHE A 134 12.56 4.60 3.06
N ILE A 135 12.93 4.90 1.82
CA ILE A 135 11.98 5.43 0.83
C ILE A 135 10.94 4.38 0.47
N ALA A 136 11.32 3.11 0.36
CA ALA A 136 10.40 2.02 0.10
C ALA A 136 9.36 1.89 1.21
N HIS A 137 9.74 2.10 2.48
CA HIS A 137 8.78 2.11 3.58
C HIS A 137 7.70 3.17 3.39
N ASP A 138 8.08 4.42 3.10
CA ASP A 138 7.12 5.50 2.84
C ASP A 138 6.25 5.21 1.61
N VAL A 139 6.84 4.65 0.54
CA VAL A 139 6.10 4.27 -0.67
C VAL A 139 5.10 3.15 -0.39
N MET A 140 5.46 2.11 0.36
CA MET A 140 4.55 0.99 0.65
C MET A 140 3.38 1.41 1.55
N ILE A 141 3.52 2.48 2.34
CA ILE A 141 2.45 3.03 3.18
C ILE A 141 1.55 3.99 2.39
N LEU A 142 2.14 4.86 1.57
CA LEU A 142 1.44 6.00 0.98
C LEU A 142 0.99 5.78 -0.47
N ASP A 143 1.54 4.81 -1.19
CA ASP A 143 1.27 4.60 -2.61
C ASP A 143 0.54 3.28 -2.89
N ASN A 144 -0.75 3.39 -3.25
CA ASN A 144 -1.60 2.26 -3.64
C ASN A 144 -1.13 1.54 -4.92
N GLY A 145 -0.28 2.17 -5.75
CA GLY A 145 0.34 1.59 -6.94
C GLY A 145 1.68 0.87 -6.66
N GLY A 146 2.25 1.04 -5.47
CA GLY A 146 3.51 0.42 -5.08
C GLY A 146 4.75 1.02 -5.78
N TRP A 147 5.75 0.17 -6.03
CA TRP A 147 7.02 0.56 -6.65
C TRP A 147 7.51 -0.53 -7.61
N ASP A 148 6.71 -0.82 -8.63
CA ASP A 148 7.00 -1.87 -9.62
C ASP A 148 8.36 -1.61 -10.31
N GLU A 149 8.73 -0.36 -10.56
CA GLU A 149 10.02 0.02 -11.17
C GLU A 149 11.22 -0.41 -10.32
N LEU A 150 11.08 -0.45 -9.00
CA LEU A 150 12.13 -0.96 -8.12
C LEU A 150 12.26 -2.48 -8.25
N SER A 151 11.15 -3.21 -8.36
CA SER A 151 11.19 -4.65 -8.59
C SER A 151 11.85 -5.01 -9.93
N GLU A 152 11.55 -4.26 -11.00
CA GLU A 152 12.20 -4.40 -12.31
C GLU A 152 13.69 -4.03 -12.22
N CYS A 153 14.03 -2.97 -11.49
CA CYS A 153 15.42 -2.58 -11.27
C CYS A 153 16.21 -3.66 -10.50
N ILE A 154 15.65 -4.27 -9.47
CA ILE A 154 16.28 -5.39 -8.74
C ILE A 154 16.49 -6.58 -9.68
N TYR A 155 15.50 -6.89 -10.52
CA TYR A 155 15.64 -7.92 -11.54
C TYR A 155 16.79 -7.61 -12.51
N GLU A 156 16.83 -6.42 -13.11
CA GLU A 156 17.91 -5.99 -14.02
C GLU A 156 19.28 -6.06 -13.35
N ILE A 157 19.41 -5.49 -12.14
CA ILE A 157 20.67 -5.49 -11.38
C ILE A 157 21.11 -6.91 -11.09
N SER A 158 20.19 -7.81 -10.73
CA SER A 158 20.55 -9.19 -10.40
C SER A 158 21.19 -9.96 -11.57
N CYS A 159 20.94 -9.54 -12.82
CA CYS A 159 21.59 -10.12 -14.00
C CYS A 159 23.07 -9.72 -14.14
N HIS A 160 23.47 -8.57 -13.60
CA HIS A 160 24.80 -7.99 -13.79
C HIS A 160 25.62 -7.92 -12.48
N ASP A 161 24.97 -7.65 -11.37
CA ASP A 161 25.52 -7.56 -10.02
C ASP A 161 24.58 -8.24 -9.01
N PRO A 162 24.66 -9.58 -8.88
CA PRO A 162 23.79 -10.35 -8.01
C PRO A 162 23.86 -9.91 -6.54
N LEU A 163 25.04 -9.61 -6.01
CA LEU A 163 25.21 -9.25 -4.60
C LEU A 163 24.54 -7.91 -4.28
N LYS A 164 24.65 -6.93 -5.20
CA LYS A 164 23.94 -5.67 -5.08
C LYS A 164 22.42 -5.86 -5.01
N ALA A 165 21.87 -6.70 -5.87
CA ALA A 165 20.43 -7.01 -5.86
C ALA A 165 20.00 -7.66 -4.53
N LEU A 166 20.78 -8.62 -4.01
CA LEU A 166 20.50 -9.25 -2.72
C LEU A 166 20.55 -8.24 -1.57
N HIS A 167 21.55 -7.36 -1.55
CA HIS A 167 21.68 -6.31 -0.55
C HIS A 167 20.48 -5.36 -0.50
N VAL A 168 19.98 -4.97 -1.68
CA VAL A 168 18.78 -4.12 -1.78
C VAL A 168 17.56 -4.88 -1.28
N PHE A 169 17.37 -6.11 -1.77
CA PHE A 169 16.18 -6.92 -1.45
C PHE A 169 16.05 -7.23 0.05
N VAL A 170 17.14 -7.60 0.71
CA VAL A 170 17.14 -7.98 2.13
C VAL A 170 16.65 -6.85 3.05
N ASP A 171 16.98 -5.61 2.72
CA ASP A 171 16.61 -4.45 3.55
C ASP A 171 15.20 -3.90 3.24
N LEU A 172 14.49 -4.45 2.25
CA LEU A 172 13.15 -3.97 1.90
C LEU A 172 12.12 -4.19 3.03
N PRO A 173 11.12 -3.30 3.15
CA PRO A 173 9.94 -3.57 3.97
C PRO A 173 9.14 -4.77 3.42
N PRO A 174 8.08 -5.21 4.11
CA PRO A 174 7.05 -6.04 3.51
C PRO A 174 6.57 -5.39 2.21
N VAL A 175 6.52 -6.19 1.14
CA VAL A 175 6.13 -5.75 -0.19
C VAL A 175 4.94 -6.58 -0.65
N TYR A 176 4.13 -6.00 -1.55
CA TYR A 176 2.97 -6.66 -2.11
C TYR A 176 3.36 -7.81 -3.06
N GLU A 177 2.45 -8.76 -3.26
CA GLU A 177 2.70 -10.00 -4.00
C GLU A 177 3.28 -9.79 -5.39
N ARG A 178 2.77 -8.82 -6.16
CA ARG A 178 3.26 -8.51 -7.51
C ARG A 178 4.74 -8.09 -7.51
N PHE A 179 5.21 -7.36 -6.50
CA PHE A 179 6.62 -7.00 -6.36
C PHE A 179 7.49 -8.26 -6.27
N VAL A 180 7.07 -9.20 -5.42
CA VAL A 180 7.76 -10.48 -5.24
C VAL A 180 7.72 -11.32 -6.50
N HIS A 181 6.58 -11.34 -7.22
CA HIS A 181 6.46 -12.04 -8.49
C HIS A 181 7.47 -11.53 -9.53
N ASN A 182 7.71 -10.21 -9.59
CA ASN A 182 8.58 -9.61 -10.60
C ASN A 182 10.07 -9.96 -10.39
N CYS A 183 10.57 -9.93 -9.16
CA CYS A 183 12.01 -10.11 -8.89
C CYS A 183 12.36 -11.36 -8.07
N GLY A 184 11.42 -11.94 -7.31
CA GLY A 184 11.67 -12.98 -6.32
C GLY A 184 12.29 -14.25 -6.90
N GLY A 185 11.82 -14.71 -8.07
CA GLY A 185 12.41 -15.87 -8.74
C GLY A 185 13.89 -15.70 -9.07
N MET A 186 14.28 -14.50 -9.51
CA MET A 186 15.66 -14.18 -9.83
C MET A 186 16.50 -14.00 -8.56
N VAL A 187 15.96 -13.37 -7.52
CA VAL A 187 16.59 -13.29 -6.19
C VAL A 187 16.92 -14.68 -5.67
N VAL A 188 16.01 -15.65 -5.76
CA VAL A 188 16.25 -17.05 -5.37
C VAL A 188 17.34 -17.68 -6.22
N GLU A 189 17.28 -17.54 -7.54
CA GLU A 189 18.30 -18.11 -8.43
C GLU A 189 19.70 -17.58 -8.11
N LYS A 190 19.82 -16.28 -7.82
CA LYS A 190 21.10 -15.67 -7.47
C LYS A 190 21.56 -16.07 -6.07
N ALA A 191 20.67 -16.09 -5.09
CA ALA A 191 20.99 -16.56 -3.75
C ALA A 191 21.40 -18.04 -3.74
N GLU A 192 20.73 -18.89 -4.53
CA GLU A 192 21.04 -20.31 -4.69
C GLU A 192 22.48 -20.52 -5.19
N LYS A 193 22.94 -19.72 -6.15
CA LYS A 193 24.33 -19.77 -6.65
C LYS A 193 25.36 -19.48 -5.55
N VAL A 194 25.08 -18.50 -4.69
CA VAL A 194 25.98 -18.14 -3.59
C VAL A 194 25.91 -19.15 -2.45
N LEU A 195 24.73 -19.71 -2.19
CA LEU A 195 24.50 -20.69 -1.12
C LEU A 195 25.08 -22.07 -1.40
N LEU A 196 25.00 -22.55 -2.66
CA LEU A 196 25.43 -23.91 -3.04
C LEU A 196 26.91 -23.99 -3.43
N VAL A 197 27.56 -22.86 -3.73
CA VAL A 197 28.99 -22.78 -4.07
C VAL A 197 29.71 -21.82 -3.12
N PRO A 198 29.81 -22.16 -1.81
CA PRO A 198 30.48 -21.31 -0.84
C PRO A 198 32.00 -21.31 -1.06
N TYR A 199 32.60 -20.11 -1.06
CA TYR A 199 34.06 -19.95 -0.98
C TYR A 199 34.46 -19.76 0.48
N HIS A 200 35.56 -20.40 0.91
CA HIS A 200 35.99 -20.45 2.33
C HIS A 200 36.15 -19.07 3.00
N ASP A 201 36.44 -18.03 2.22
CA ASP A 201 36.67 -16.66 2.65
C ASP A 201 35.46 -15.72 2.44
N ARG A 202 34.35 -16.22 1.86
CA ARG A 202 33.16 -15.42 1.51
C ARG A 202 31.93 -15.78 2.34
N VAL A 203 32.11 -15.81 3.66
CA VAL A 203 31.01 -16.02 4.61
C VAL A 203 29.93 -14.95 4.44
N ASP A 204 30.32 -13.70 4.22
CA ASP A 204 29.40 -12.56 4.10
C ASP A 204 28.48 -12.69 2.89
N ASP A 205 29.00 -13.12 1.74
CA ASP A 205 28.21 -13.37 0.53
C ASP A 205 27.20 -14.51 0.78
N TRP A 206 27.67 -15.61 1.39
CA TRP A 206 26.81 -16.76 1.74
C TRP A 206 25.71 -16.37 2.74
N SER A 207 26.08 -15.60 3.76
CA SER A 207 25.19 -15.05 4.78
C SER A 207 24.13 -14.12 4.16
N LEU A 208 24.51 -13.30 3.18
CA LEU A 208 23.59 -12.46 2.43
C LEU A 208 22.58 -13.29 1.63
N GLY A 209 23.04 -14.36 0.96
CA GLY A 209 22.18 -15.31 0.28
C GLY A 209 21.18 -15.98 1.22
N LEU A 210 21.64 -16.38 2.42
CA LEU A 210 20.80 -16.95 3.47
C LEU A 210 19.72 -15.97 3.92
N GLN A 211 20.10 -14.73 4.22
CA GLN A 211 19.17 -13.67 4.62
C GLN A 211 18.13 -13.38 3.53
N ALA A 212 18.53 -13.32 2.27
CA ALA A 212 17.62 -13.04 1.15
C ALA A 212 16.56 -14.14 0.97
N VAL A 213 16.96 -15.42 1.04
CA VAL A 213 16.03 -16.55 0.92
C VAL A 213 15.07 -16.60 2.11
N VAL A 214 15.56 -16.32 3.33
CA VAL A 214 14.71 -16.25 4.53
C VAL A 214 13.73 -15.07 4.44
N LYS A 215 14.19 -13.88 4.05
CA LYS A 215 13.36 -12.68 3.85
C LYS A 215 12.26 -12.91 2.82
N LEU A 216 12.62 -13.51 1.68
CA LEU A 216 11.65 -13.88 0.66
C LEU A 216 10.62 -14.89 1.22
N GLY A 217 11.09 -15.91 1.94
CA GLY A 217 10.23 -16.88 2.60
C GLY A 217 9.22 -16.24 3.55
N ILE A 218 9.64 -15.23 4.32
CA ILE A 218 8.77 -14.43 5.18
C ILE A 218 7.75 -13.63 4.36
N GLN A 219 8.18 -12.99 3.28
CA GLN A 219 7.31 -12.15 2.43
C GLN A 219 6.25 -12.96 1.65
N VAL A 220 6.52 -14.21 1.27
CA VAL A 220 5.57 -15.01 0.46
C VAL A 220 4.54 -15.79 1.27
N LEU A 221 4.61 -15.75 2.61
CA LEU A 221 3.69 -16.52 3.46
C LEU A 221 2.28 -15.96 3.47
N ASP A 222 2.14 -14.66 3.20
CA ASP A 222 0.84 -13.99 3.07
C ASP A 222 0.37 -13.92 1.60
N SER A 223 1.06 -14.61 0.68
CA SER A 223 0.80 -14.60 -0.78
C SER A 223 0.21 -15.94 -1.28
N GLU A 224 -0.54 -15.90 -2.39
CA GLU A 224 -1.07 -17.09 -3.06
C GLU A 224 0.05 -18.04 -3.56
N MET A 225 1.30 -17.56 -3.66
CA MET A 225 2.51 -18.32 -4.03
C MET A 225 3.05 -19.23 -2.91
N LYS A 226 2.44 -19.18 -1.71
CA LYS A 226 2.90 -19.81 -0.46
C LYS A 226 3.30 -21.28 -0.60
N VAL A 227 2.48 -22.14 -1.19
CA VAL A 227 2.65 -23.60 -0.99
C VAL A 227 3.89 -24.16 -1.68
N ASP A 228 4.10 -23.86 -2.97
CA ASP A 228 5.21 -24.44 -3.74
C ASP A 228 6.51 -23.66 -3.53
N MET A 229 6.43 -22.34 -3.41
CA MET A 229 7.61 -21.51 -3.21
C MET A 229 8.21 -21.74 -1.82
N VAL A 230 7.41 -21.75 -0.75
CA VAL A 230 7.93 -21.98 0.62
C VAL A 230 8.61 -23.34 0.74
N LYS A 231 8.05 -24.39 0.13
CA LYS A 231 8.68 -25.72 0.10
C LYS A 231 10.04 -25.68 -0.59
N ARG A 232 10.13 -25.03 -1.77
CA ARG A 232 11.39 -24.86 -2.50
C ARG A 232 12.43 -24.09 -1.69
N LEU A 233 12.03 -22.98 -1.05
CA LEU A 233 12.91 -22.16 -0.23
C LEU A 233 13.43 -22.94 0.98
N LEU A 234 12.54 -23.64 1.70
CA LEU A 234 12.95 -24.49 2.83
C LEU A 234 13.92 -25.60 2.39
N ALA A 235 13.66 -26.25 1.26
CA ALA A 235 14.55 -27.28 0.73
C ALA A 235 15.93 -26.72 0.39
N LEU A 236 16.00 -25.55 -0.26
CA LEU A 236 17.24 -24.85 -0.58
C LEU A 236 18.03 -24.49 0.69
N LEU A 237 17.37 -23.88 1.68
CA LEU A 237 17.98 -23.48 2.95
C LEU A 237 18.58 -24.66 3.71
N VAL A 238 17.83 -25.76 3.82
CA VAL A 238 18.29 -26.97 4.50
C VAL A 238 19.46 -27.59 3.76
N LYS A 239 19.36 -27.72 2.43
CA LYS A 239 20.44 -28.26 1.60
C LYS A 239 21.73 -27.45 1.74
N ALA A 240 21.64 -26.12 1.66
CA ALA A 240 22.82 -25.25 1.79
C ALA A 240 23.53 -25.41 3.15
N ALA A 241 22.76 -25.56 4.24
CA ALA A 241 23.31 -25.80 5.57
C ALA A 241 23.93 -27.21 5.70
N SER A 242 23.24 -28.24 5.21
CA SER A 242 23.74 -29.62 5.21
C SER A 242 25.03 -29.76 4.41
N ASP A 243 25.08 -29.22 3.19
CA ASP A 243 26.24 -29.29 2.30
C ASP A 243 27.50 -28.65 2.93
N LEU A 244 27.35 -27.62 3.76
CA LEU A 244 28.46 -27.02 4.51
C LEU A 244 28.99 -27.95 5.59
N VAL A 245 28.10 -28.55 6.39
CA VAL A 245 28.48 -29.45 7.47
C VAL A 245 29.09 -30.74 6.94
N ASP A 246 28.55 -31.29 5.85
CA ASP A 246 29.10 -32.46 5.16
C ASP A 246 30.52 -32.21 4.63
N LYS A 247 30.86 -30.96 4.32
CA LYS A 247 32.23 -30.51 3.96
C LYS A 247 33.11 -30.17 5.16
N GLY A 248 32.64 -30.39 6.39
CA GLY A 248 33.36 -30.07 7.63
C GLY A 248 33.41 -28.57 7.95
N MET A 249 32.53 -27.76 7.36
CA MET A 249 32.52 -26.29 7.50
C MET A 249 31.48 -25.81 8.52
N GLU A 250 31.31 -26.51 9.65
CA GLU A 250 30.31 -26.13 10.66
C GLU A 250 30.53 -24.70 11.17
N GLU A 251 31.77 -24.29 11.46
CA GLU A 251 32.07 -22.92 11.93
C GLU A 251 31.65 -21.83 10.93
N PHE A 252 31.73 -22.12 9.63
CA PHE A 252 31.28 -21.22 8.57
C PHE A 252 29.75 -21.02 8.65
N LEU A 253 29.01 -22.11 8.82
CA LEU A 253 27.55 -22.07 9.04
C LEU A 253 27.20 -21.28 10.30
N ILE A 254 27.95 -21.43 11.40
CA ILE A 254 27.70 -20.68 12.65
C ILE A 254 27.82 -19.17 12.44
N ARG A 255 28.83 -18.72 11.67
CA ARG A 255 28.99 -17.29 11.36
C ARG A 255 27.81 -16.77 10.55
N GLY A 256 27.40 -17.47 9.50
CA GLY A 256 26.21 -17.09 8.72
C GLY A 256 24.90 -17.11 9.53
N LEU A 257 24.74 -18.04 10.48
CA LEU A 257 23.60 -18.05 11.40
C LEU A 257 23.63 -16.89 12.40
N ALA A 258 24.81 -16.44 12.84
CA ALA A 258 24.94 -15.27 13.71
C ALA A 258 24.50 -13.97 12.99
N ASP A 259 24.83 -13.83 11.72
CA ASP A 259 24.36 -12.72 10.90
C ASP A 259 22.85 -12.79 10.64
N LEU A 260 22.32 -13.99 10.40
CA LEU A 260 20.88 -14.21 10.27
C LEU A 260 20.15 -13.82 11.57
N GLU A 261 20.71 -14.13 12.74
CA GLU A 261 20.18 -13.71 14.05
C GLU A 261 20.09 -12.18 14.15
N MET A 262 21.17 -11.47 13.78
CA MET A 262 21.20 -9.99 13.79
C MET A 262 20.18 -9.39 12.82
N PHE A 263 20.07 -9.96 11.63
CA PHE A 263 19.09 -9.57 10.62
C PHE A 263 17.65 -9.75 11.14
N LEU A 264 17.29 -10.95 11.58
CA LEU A 264 15.94 -11.26 12.05
C LEU A 264 15.54 -10.44 13.28
N SER A 265 16.49 -10.11 14.15
CA SER A 265 16.24 -9.28 15.34
C SER A 265 15.81 -7.87 14.96
N ARG A 266 16.47 -7.28 13.95
CA ARG A 266 16.14 -5.96 13.42
C ARG A 266 14.84 -5.99 12.62
N ASP A 267 14.70 -6.94 11.71
CA ASP A 267 13.57 -7.00 10.77
C ASP A 267 12.25 -7.31 11.49
N LYS A 268 12.24 -8.29 12.40
CA LYS A 268 11.08 -8.60 13.25
C LYS A 268 10.65 -7.41 14.11
N LYS A 269 11.60 -6.64 14.64
CA LYS A 269 11.31 -5.45 15.45
C LYS A 269 10.63 -4.35 14.63
N LEU A 270 10.98 -4.22 13.35
CA LEU A 270 10.41 -3.22 12.46
C LEU A 270 9.03 -3.62 11.93
N TYR A 271 8.84 -4.90 11.58
CA TYR A 271 7.66 -5.34 10.82
C TYR A 271 6.73 -6.30 11.56
N ASN A 272 7.03 -6.63 12.82
CA ASN A 272 6.20 -7.43 13.72
C ASN A 272 5.65 -8.72 13.09
N TYR A 273 6.50 -9.73 12.94
CA TYR A 273 6.15 -10.96 12.24
C TYR A 273 4.91 -11.66 12.82
N ASN A 274 4.05 -12.16 11.92
CA ASN A 274 2.91 -12.99 12.28
C ASN A 274 3.34 -14.42 12.67
N LYS A 275 2.38 -15.22 13.13
CA LYS A 275 2.63 -16.60 13.57
C LYS A 275 3.22 -17.47 12.46
N GLU A 276 2.71 -17.36 11.23
CA GLU A 276 3.16 -18.19 10.11
C GLU A 276 4.60 -17.85 9.68
N GLN A 277 4.92 -16.55 9.64
CA GLN A 277 6.27 -16.03 9.39
C GLN A 277 7.27 -16.54 10.44
N CYS A 278 6.86 -16.55 11.71
CA CYS A 278 7.65 -17.15 12.79
C CYS A 278 7.81 -18.67 12.61
N ASP A 279 6.73 -19.36 12.26
CA ASP A 279 6.71 -20.82 12.08
C ASP A 279 7.58 -21.26 10.89
N PHE A 280 7.64 -20.48 9.81
CA PHE A 280 8.56 -20.73 8.69
C PHE A 280 10.02 -20.73 9.14
N VAL A 281 10.45 -19.70 9.86
CA VAL A 281 11.83 -19.61 10.37
C VAL A 281 12.09 -20.74 11.36
N SER A 282 11.17 -21.01 12.28
CA SER A 282 11.27 -22.14 13.21
C SER A 282 11.36 -23.50 12.50
N CYS A 283 10.63 -23.70 11.41
CA CYS A 283 10.66 -24.92 10.61
C CYS A 283 12.04 -25.12 9.95
N PHE A 284 12.61 -24.06 9.37
CA PHE A 284 13.98 -24.10 8.84
C PHE A 284 14.99 -24.48 9.93
N LEU A 285 14.98 -23.75 11.06
CA LEU A 285 15.91 -24.00 12.17
C LEU A 285 15.79 -25.41 12.73
N TYR A 286 14.56 -25.92 12.86
CA TYR A 286 14.31 -27.27 13.35
C TYR A 286 14.94 -28.35 12.45
N LYS A 287 14.93 -28.15 11.13
CA LYS A 287 15.48 -29.11 10.16
C LYS A 287 17.01 -29.15 10.17
N ILE A 288 17.69 -28.08 10.61
CA ILE A 288 19.16 -28.00 10.61
C ILE A 288 19.78 -28.15 12.01
N LYS A 289 18.97 -28.13 13.08
CA LYS A 289 19.46 -28.11 14.48
C LYS A 289 20.38 -29.27 14.86
N ASP A 290 20.20 -30.43 14.23
CA ASP A 290 20.92 -31.66 14.57
C ASP A 290 22.07 -31.96 13.59
N LEU A 291 22.41 -31.02 12.68
CA LEU A 291 23.57 -31.16 11.80
C LEU A 291 24.90 -31.15 12.57
N GLY A 292 24.96 -30.43 13.69
CA GLY A 292 26.14 -30.41 14.54
C GLY A 292 25.91 -29.74 15.91
N PRO A 293 26.81 -29.95 16.88
CA PRO A 293 26.62 -29.49 18.26
C PRO A 293 26.61 -27.96 18.38
N LEU A 294 27.42 -27.25 17.57
CA LEU A 294 27.42 -25.78 17.56
C LEU A 294 26.18 -25.25 16.84
N THR A 295 25.75 -25.95 15.78
CA THR A 295 24.56 -25.61 15.01
C THR A 295 23.31 -25.66 15.87
N LYS A 296 23.19 -26.65 16.76
CA LYS A 296 22.12 -26.74 17.75
C LYS A 296 22.04 -25.53 18.68
N GLN A 297 23.20 -25.03 19.11
CA GLN A 297 23.25 -23.85 19.98
C GLN A 297 22.83 -22.58 19.23
N ALA A 298 23.34 -22.37 18.00
CA ALA A 298 23.02 -21.21 17.18
C ALA A 298 21.53 -21.18 16.80
N THR A 299 20.99 -22.29 16.29
CA THR A 299 19.55 -22.42 15.97
C THR A 299 18.66 -22.17 17.18
N GLY A 300 19.07 -22.62 18.38
CA GLY A 300 18.35 -22.36 19.63
C GLY A 300 18.32 -20.88 20.05
N LYS A 301 19.31 -20.06 19.66
CA LYS A 301 19.27 -18.61 19.89
C LYS A 301 18.23 -17.95 18.97
N ILE A 302 18.30 -18.23 17.67
CA ILE A 302 17.37 -17.68 16.68
C ILE A 302 15.93 -18.13 16.97
N HIS A 303 15.72 -19.38 17.33
CA HIS A 303 14.38 -19.90 17.66
C HIS A 303 13.76 -19.17 18.86
N ARG A 304 14.57 -18.83 19.88
CA ARG A 304 14.10 -18.03 21.01
C ARG A 304 13.73 -16.62 20.58
N LEU A 305 14.55 -15.96 19.77
CA LEU A 305 14.28 -14.63 19.22
C LEU A 305 12.95 -14.57 18.46
N VAL A 306 12.70 -15.58 17.61
CA VAL A 306 11.47 -15.66 16.80
C VAL A 306 10.25 -15.98 17.66
N LYS A 307 10.38 -16.84 18.68
CA LYS A 307 9.26 -17.17 19.60
C LYS A 307 9.02 -16.16 20.72
N SER A 308 10.00 -15.36 21.10
CA SER A 308 9.80 -14.30 22.09
C SER A 308 8.92 -13.21 21.49
N THR A 309 7.64 -13.20 21.86
CA THR A 309 6.74 -12.05 21.70
C THR A 309 7.26 -10.90 22.58
N PRO A 310 7.20 -9.64 22.16
CA PRO A 310 7.31 -8.54 23.10
C PRO A 310 6.03 -8.48 23.93
N SER A 311 5.95 -9.29 24.99
CA SER A 311 5.27 -8.82 26.20
C SER A 311 6.10 -7.64 26.71
N LEU A 312 5.44 -6.50 26.92
CA LEU A 312 5.96 -5.32 27.61
C LEU A 312 7.08 -5.68 28.59
N VAL A 313 8.24 -5.07 28.38
CA VAL A 313 9.38 -5.15 29.28
C VAL A 313 8.96 -4.60 30.65
N VAL A 314 8.52 -5.48 31.54
CA VAL A 314 8.65 -5.25 32.98
C VAL A 314 10.08 -5.61 33.30
N GLN A 315 10.92 -4.58 33.47
CA GLN A 315 12.21 -4.74 34.09
C GLN A 315 12.02 -5.37 35.47
N LYS A 316 12.58 -6.57 35.64
CA LYS A 316 12.90 -7.11 36.95
C LYS A 316 13.89 -6.17 37.63
N GLN A 317 13.40 -5.39 38.59
CA GLN A 317 14.16 -5.09 39.81
C GLN A 317 13.50 -5.82 40.98
N GLN A 318 14.34 -6.43 41.79
CA GLN A 318 14.02 -7.36 42.87
C GLN A 318 13.32 -6.66 44.04
N GLY A 319 12.42 -7.39 44.73
CA GLY A 319 12.14 -7.17 46.14
C GLY A 319 10.67 -7.25 46.55
N HIS A 320 10.34 -8.34 47.26
CA HIS A 320 9.22 -8.53 48.19
C HIS A 320 7.88 -9.13 47.70
N ALA A 321 7.72 -10.40 48.13
CA ALA A 321 6.54 -11.14 48.57
C ALA A 321 5.31 -11.27 47.62
N ALA A 322 4.99 -12.53 47.31
CA ALA A 322 3.78 -12.93 46.61
C ALA A 322 2.52 -12.55 47.39
N CYS A 323 1.59 -11.85 46.73
CA CYS A 323 0.24 -11.55 47.20
C CYS A 323 -0.73 -12.40 46.35
N SER A 324 -1.56 -13.22 47.01
CA SER A 324 -2.45 -14.18 46.34
C SER A 324 -3.82 -13.58 46.02
N GLU A 325 -4.49 -14.13 45.01
CA GLU A 325 -5.81 -13.74 44.48
C GLU A 325 -6.93 -13.58 45.54
N ARG A 326 -6.79 -14.19 46.71
CA ARG A 326 -7.70 -14.00 47.87
C ARG A 326 -7.57 -12.63 48.53
N GLU A 327 -6.39 -12.00 48.55
CA GLU A 327 -6.22 -10.64 49.09
C GLU A 327 -6.85 -9.58 48.17
N TRP A 328 -6.98 -9.85 46.87
CA TRP A 328 -7.72 -8.97 45.96
C TRP A 328 -9.22 -9.00 46.24
N LEU A 329 -9.77 -10.18 46.54
CA LEU A 329 -11.18 -10.36 46.87
C LEU A 329 -11.54 -9.79 48.25
N ASP A 330 -10.67 -9.91 49.25
CA ASP A 330 -10.88 -9.31 50.57
C ASP A 330 -10.78 -7.78 50.56
N ARG A 331 -10.00 -7.19 49.64
CA ARG A 331 -9.95 -5.73 49.44
C ARG A 331 -11.20 -5.20 48.74
N LEU A 332 -11.78 -5.96 47.82
CA LEU A 332 -13.07 -5.63 47.21
C LEU A 332 -14.21 -5.70 48.25
N ASN A 333 -14.23 -6.73 49.10
CA ASN A 333 -15.31 -6.92 50.07
C ASN A 333 -15.31 -5.94 51.27
N ASN A 334 -14.22 -5.18 51.49
CA ASN A 334 -14.09 -4.23 52.60
C ASN A 334 -14.16 -2.76 52.18
N LEU A 335 -14.50 -2.45 50.92
CA LEU A 335 -14.72 -1.07 50.47
C LEU A 335 -16.14 -0.62 50.84
N GLN A 336 -16.24 0.54 51.48
CA GLN A 336 -17.53 1.15 51.83
C GLN A 336 -18.35 1.41 50.55
N PRO A 337 -19.70 1.26 50.59
CA PRO A 337 -20.55 1.32 49.39
C PRO A 337 -20.38 2.58 48.52
N LEU A 338 -19.90 3.69 49.10
CA LEU A 338 -19.63 4.95 48.39
C LEU A 338 -18.40 4.92 47.46
N GLU A 339 -17.47 3.99 47.61
CA GLU A 339 -16.33 3.85 46.67
C GLU A 339 -16.61 2.83 45.56
N MET A 340 -17.46 1.83 45.79
CA MET A 340 -17.98 0.99 44.69
C MET A 340 -18.91 1.76 43.75
N LEU A 341 -19.66 2.74 44.27
CA LEU A 341 -20.57 3.59 43.49
C LEU A 341 -19.87 4.61 42.56
N ARG A 342 -18.54 4.80 42.65
CA ARG A 342 -17.81 5.70 41.73
C ARG A 342 -17.23 5.04 40.49
N ILE A 343 -17.18 3.71 40.45
CA ILE A 343 -16.57 2.96 39.34
C ILE A 343 -17.63 2.35 38.42
N PHE A 344 -18.84 2.10 38.93
CA PHE A 344 -19.91 1.41 38.17
C PHE A 344 -21.13 2.27 37.81
N ALA A 345 -21.07 3.60 37.97
CA ALA A 345 -21.98 4.52 37.30
C ALA A 345 -21.26 5.12 36.07
N SER A 346 -21.50 4.83 34.80
CA SER A 346 -22.68 4.32 34.08
C SER A 346 -24.01 4.92 34.53
N THR A 347 -24.48 5.90 33.74
CA THR A 347 -25.85 5.99 33.23
C THR A 347 -27.00 5.71 34.22
N ASP A 348 -27.55 6.77 34.84
CA ASP A 348 -29.00 7.09 34.82
C ASP A 348 -29.29 8.31 35.72
N VAL A 349 -29.48 9.47 35.09
CA VAL A 349 -30.23 10.59 35.67
C VAL A 349 -31.23 11.11 34.61
N GLU A 350 -31.77 10.23 33.77
CA GLU A 350 -32.87 10.60 32.87
C GLU A 350 -34.18 10.89 33.64
N GLU A 351 -34.32 10.44 34.89
CA GLU A 351 -35.55 10.71 35.67
C GLU A 351 -35.47 11.86 36.69
N ARG A 352 -34.31 12.53 36.84
CA ARG A 352 -34.18 13.69 37.76
C ARG A 352 -33.67 14.98 37.13
N ILE A 353 -33.10 14.95 35.93
CA ILE A 353 -32.64 16.17 35.24
C ILE A 353 -33.79 16.92 34.54
N SER A 354 -34.92 16.25 34.26
CA SER A 354 -36.11 16.83 33.62
C SER A 354 -36.78 17.99 34.39
N ARG A 355 -36.33 18.35 35.60
CA ARG A 355 -36.92 19.45 36.37
C ARG A 355 -36.05 20.70 36.53
N ASP A 356 -34.73 20.60 36.44
CA ASP A 356 -33.84 21.71 36.85
C ASP A 356 -32.88 22.25 35.77
N LEU A 357 -32.81 21.65 34.56
CA LEU A 357 -31.87 22.09 33.50
C LEU A 357 -32.53 22.65 32.22
N GLY A 358 -33.86 22.72 32.15
CA GLY A 358 -34.61 23.25 31.01
C GLY A 358 -34.20 24.66 30.51
N PRO A 359 -33.73 25.59 31.36
CA PRO A 359 -33.27 26.91 30.89
C PRO A 359 -31.86 26.90 30.28
N LEU A 360 -30.98 25.99 30.71
CA LEU A 360 -29.55 25.98 30.35
C LEU A 360 -29.26 25.28 29.02
N THR A 361 -30.09 24.32 28.60
CA THR A 361 -29.97 23.65 27.30
C THR A 361 -30.43 24.53 26.14
N ASN A 362 -31.40 25.43 26.36
CA ASN A 362 -31.79 26.41 25.34
C ASN A 362 -30.71 27.49 25.16
N GLU A 363 -30.04 27.91 26.23
CA GLU A 363 -28.94 28.88 26.14
C GLU A 363 -27.68 28.26 25.51
N ALA A 364 -27.38 26.99 25.80
CA ALA A 364 -26.29 26.24 25.17
C ALA A 364 -26.57 25.97 23.69
N THR A 365 -27.80 25.58 23.33
CA THR A 365 -28.21 25.36 21.95
C THR A 365 -28.25 26.67 21.17
N GLU A 366 -28.72 27.79 21.76
CA GLU A 366 -28.62 29.11 21.14
C GLU A 366 -27.19 29.65 21.04
N ARG A 367 -26.27 29.26 21.94
CA ARG A 367 -24.84 29.57 21.84
C ARG A 367 -24.17 28.80 20.71
N ILE A 368 -24.49 27.52 20.56
CA ILE A 368 -23.99 26.68 19.45
C ILE A 368 -24.60 27.18 18.13
N HIS A 369 -25.90 27.52 18.11
CA HIS A 369 -26.57 28.05 16.92
C HIS A 369 -26.08 29.47 16.55
N ARG A 370 -25.63 30.28 17.53
CA ARG A 370 -24.90 31.54 17.31
C ARG A 370 -23.46 31.32 16.82
N MET A 371 -22.76 30.32 17.35
CA MET A 371 -21.40 29.94 16.90
C MET A 371 -21.39 29.41 15.46
N VAL A 372 -22.46 28.74 15.02
CA VAL A 372 -22.61 28.24 13.65
C VAL A 372 -23.10 29.35 12.68
N LYS A 373 -23.85 30.35 13.15
CA LYS A 373 -24.34 31.46 12.31
C LYS A 373 -23.46 32.71 12.26
N SER A 374 -22.42 32.83 13.09
CA SER A 374 -21.44 33.93 12.97
C SER A 374 -20.18 33.47 12.22
N THR A 375 -20.26 33.34 10.90
CA THR A 375 -19.06 33.48 10.05
C THR A 375 -18.58 34.94 10.19
N PRO A 376 -17.26 35.24 10.18
CA PRO A 376 -16.62 35.43 8.87
C PRO A 376 -15.08 35.26 8.82
N SER A 377 -14.56 35.07 7.61
CA SER A 377 -13.28 35.63 7.12
C SER A 377 -11.97 35.38 7.92
N ARG A 378 -10.99 34.81 7.21
CA ARG A 378 -9.54 34.80 7.54
C ARG A 378 -9.14 34.04 8.80
N VAL A 379 -8.89 32.73 8.63
CA VAL A 379 -7.88 32.04 9.44
C VAL A 379 -6.85 31.43 8.48
N HIS A 380 -5.88 32.25 8.08
CA HIS A 380 -4.60 31.76 7.57
C HIS A 380 -3.76 31.25 8.76
N GLY A 381 -4.08 30.04 9.22
CA GLY A 381 -3.24 29.25 10.12
C GLY A 381 -3.16 27.85 9.55
N ALA A 382 -1.98 27.41 9.13
CA ALA A 382 -1.77 26.11 8.53
C ALA A 382 -2.06 25.01 9.58
N CYS A 383 -3.25 24.42 9.50
CA CYS A 383 -3.58 23.20 10.23
C CYS A 383 -2.73 22.06 9.64
N SER A 384 -2.07 21.28 10.50
CA SER A 384 -1.18 20.22 10.04
C SER A 384 -1.97 19.01 9.50
N GLU A 385 -1.35 18.20 8.65
CA GLU A 385 -1.99 16.98 8.10
C GLU A 385 -2.37 15.99 9.22
N GLY A 386 -1.56 15.88 10.28
CA GLY A 386 -1.86 15.05 11.45
C GLY A 386 -3.12 15.50 12.21
N GLU A 387 -3.30 16.81 12.39
CA GLU A 387 -4.51 17.36 13.02
C GLU A 387 -5.77 17.10 12.19
N TRP A 388 -5.66 17.16 10.86
CA TRP A 388 -6.75 16.81 9.97
C TRP A 388 -7.08 15.32 10.00
N PHE A 389 -6.06 14.45 10.01
CA PHE A 389 -6.25 13.01 10.12
C PHE A 389 -6.95 12.63 11.44
N ASP A 390 -6.49 13.18 12.56
CA ASP A 390 -7.11 12.98 13.87
C ASP A 390 -8.55 13.50 13.90
N ARG A 391 -8.82 14.63 13.24
CA ARG A 391 -10.17 15.17 13.11
C ARG A 391 -11.08 14.25 12.29
N LEU A 392 -10.63 13.79 11.13
CA LEU A 392 -11.39 12.90 10.26
C LEU A 392 -11.71 11.57 10.94
N ASN A 393 -10.81 11.05 11.79
CA ASN A 393 -11.04 9.82 12.56
C ASN A 393 -12.20 9.91 13.55
N ASN A 394 -12.61 11.11 13.94
CA ASN A 394 -13.67 11.34 14.93
C ASN A 394 -14.96 11.90 14.30
N LEU A 395 -15.02 12.01 12.97
CA LEU A 395 -16.20 12.52 12.26
C LEU A 395 -17.07 11.38 11.71
N PRO A 396 -18.40 11.56 11.68
CA PRO A 396 -19.30 10.60 11.05
C PRO A 396 -19.13 10.64 9.51
N PRO A 397 -19.45 9.54 8.80
CA PRO A 397 -19.27 9.42 7.34
C PRO A 397 -19.86 10.57 6.53
N LEU A 398 -21.05 11.05 6.90
CA LEU A 398 -21.71 12.16 6.21
C LEU A 398 -20.92 13.47 6.31
N GLU A 399 -20.33 13.77 7.47
CA GLU A 399 -19.52 14.97 7.66
C GLU A 399 -18.19 14.88 6.91
N ILE A 400 -17.60 13.69 6.83
CA ILE A 400 -16.40 13.44 6.01
C ILE A 400 -16.73 13.68 4.53
N LEU A 401 -17.87 13.18 4.06
CA LEU A 401 -18.29 13.41 2.68
C LEU A 401 -18.58 14.88 2.38
N ARG A 402 -19.16 15.63 3.33
CA ARG A 402 -19.33 17.09 3.23
C ARG A 402 -18.00 17.83 3.11
N ILE A 403 -16.96 17.39 3.82
CA ILE A 403 -15.61 17.94 3.68
C ILE A 403 -15.05 17.66 2.29
N PHE A 404 -15.23 16.45 1.76
CA PHE A 404 -14.80 16.12 0.40
C PHE A 404 -15.54 16.92 -0.67
N ALA A 405 -16.85 17.11 -0.51
CA ALA A 405 -17.70 17.86 -1.43
C ALA A 405 -17.46 19.38 -1.38
N SER A 406 -16.79 19.89 -0.34
CA SER A 406 -16.60 21.33 -0.15
C SER A 406 -15.50 21.89 -1.05
N THR A 407 -15.81 22.95 -1.79
CA THR A 407 -14.85 23.72 -2.60
C THR A 407 -13.97 24.64 -1.75
N ASP A 408 -14.34 24.89 -0.49
CA ASP A 408 -13.60 25.77 0.42
C ASP A 408 -12.44 25.04 1.15
N VAL A 409 -12.31 23.72 0.94
CA VAL A 409 -11.28 22.88 1.55
C VAL A 409 -10.17 22.62 0.54
N GLU A 410 -8.91 22.76 0.98
CA GLU A 410 -7.76 22.48 0.11
C GLU A 410 -7.79 21.04 -0.42
N GLU A 411 -7.38 20.87 -1.67
CA GLU A 411 -7.41 19.60 -2.42
C GLU A 411 -6.82 18.42 -1.62
N ARG A 412 -5.65 18.59 -1.00
CA ARG A 412 -5.00 17.53 -0.19
C ARG A 412 -5.86 17.03 0.99
N PHE A 413 -6.67 17.90 1.59
CA PHE A 413 -7.55 17.52 2.70
C PHE A 413 -8.83 16.87 2.18
N ARG A 414 -9.31 17.25 0.99
CA ARG A 414 -10.37 16.54 0.28
C ARG A 414 -9.94 15.12 -0.10
N ASP A 415 -8.72 14.95 -0.63
CA ASP A 415 -8.14 13.64 -0.93
C ASP A 415 -8.07 12.74 0.33
N MET A 416 -7.58 13.29 1.44
CA MET A 416 -7.53 12.58 2.71
C MET A 416 -8.92 12.23 3.24
N ALA A 417 -9.91 13.12 3.06
CA ALA A 417 -11.29 12.87 3.47
C ALA A 417 -11.92 11.71 2.69
N ILE A 418 -11.83 11.70 1.35
CA ILE A 418 -12.43 10.64 0.53
C ILE A 418 -11.75 9.29 0.76
N ARG A 419 -10.42 9.26 0.93
CA ARG A 419 -9.69 8.03 1.29
C ARG A 419 -10.08 7.53 2.66
N ARG A 420 -10.25 8.43 3.65
CA ARG A 420 -10.69 8.03 4.98
C ARG A 420 -12.12 7.47 4.95
N LEU A 421 -13.01 8.11 4.20
CA LEU A 421 -14.37 7.62 3.99
C LEU A 421 -14.38 6.22 3.36
N ASN A 422 -13.53 5.98 2.36
CA ASN A 422 -13.37 4.66 1.74
C ASN A 422 -12.99 3.59 2.75
N VAL A 423 -11.98 3.86 3.60
CA VAL A 423 -11.56 2.93 4.66
C VAL A 423 -12.71 2.66 5.64
N LEU A 424 -13.41 3.71 6.09
CA LEU A 424 -14.53 3.56 7.02
C LEU A 424 -15.63 2.68 6.43
N LEU A 425 -16.07 2.96 5.19
CA LEU A 425 -17.12 2.19 4.52
C LEU A 425 -16.71 0.77 4.16
N SER A 426 -15.44 0.54 3.80
CA SER A 426 -14.91 -0.81 3.59
C SER A 426 -14.93 -1.64 4.88
N ASP A 427 -14.59 -1.05 6.02
CA ASP A 427 -14.65 -1.73 7.32
C ASP A 427 -16.10 -2.09 7.68
N TYR A 428 -17.07 -1.23 7.37
CA TYR A 428 -18.50 -1.49 7.60
C TYR A 428 -19.01 -2.68 6.79
N VAL A 429 -18.71 -2.74 5.49
CA VAL A 429 -19.12 -3.85 4.60
C VAL A 429 -18.52 -5.20 5.05
N SER A 430 -17.38 -5.20 5.74
CA SER A 430 -16.71 -6.42 6.21
C SER A 430 -17.25 -7.03 7.52
N ARG A 431 -18.11 -6.31 8.26
CA ARG A 431 -18.65 -6.76 9.55
C ARG A 431 -20.00 -7.44 9.35
N GLU A 432 -20.00 -8.77 9.24
CA GLU A 432 -21.22 -9.58 9.05
C GLU A 432 -22.30 -9.45 10.16
N GLU A 433 -21.99 -8.84 11.31
CA GLU A 433 -22.83 -8.91 12.53
C GLU A 433 -23.64 -7.64 12.87
N GLU A 434 -23.42 -6.50 12.21
CA GLU A 434 -24.17 -5.26 12.46
C GLU A 434 -24.70 -4.70 11.14
N SER A 435 -26.01 -4.81 10.89
CA SER A 435 -26.66 -4.17 9.74
C SER A 435 -26.38 -2.67 9.77
N THR A 436 -25.77 -2.14 8.71
CA THR A 436 -25.51 -0.70 8.61
C THR A 436 -26.82 0.08 8.74
N ASP A 437 -26.77 1.27 9.34
CA ASP A 437 -27.94 2.13 9.43
C ASP A 437 -28.33 2.60 8.02
N ALA A 438 -29.36 1.97 7.45
CA ALA A 438 -29.92 2.32 6.15
C ALA A 438 -30.22 3.82 6.02
N SER A 439 -30.56 4.49 7.12
CA SER A 439 -30.82 5.93 7.11
C SER A 439 -29.56 6.74 6.80
N LEU A 440 -28.41 6.37 7.36
CA LEU A 440 -27.12 7.00 7.07
C LEU A 440 -26.72 6.81 5.61
N LEU A 441 -26.90 5.61 5.04
CA LEU A 441 -26.56 5.34 3.64
C LEU A 441 -27.41 6.18 2.69
N ARG A 442 -28.72 6.27 2.95
CA ARG A 442 -29.63 7.15 2.19
C ARG A 442 -29.23 8.62 2.29
N GLU A 443 -28.70 9.07 3.43
CA GLU A 443 -28.20 10.45 3.58
C GLU A 443 -26.92 10.71 2.76
N LEU A 444 -26.09 9.69 2.52
CA LEU A 444 -24.89 9.81 1.70
C LEU A 444 -25.21 9.89 0.21
N GLN A 445 -26.24 9.18 -0.26
CA GLN A 445 -26.54 9.02 -1.69
C GLN A 445 -26.63 10.34 -2.48
N PRO A 446 -27.41 11.37 -2.07
CA PRO A 446 -27.52 12.60 -2.86
C PRO A 446 -26.19 13.35 -2.98
N LEU A 447 -25.39 13.32 -1.91
CA LEU A 447 -24.11 14.03 -1.85
C LEU A 447 -23.05 13.30 -2.68
N LEU A 448 -23.08 11.97 -2.73
CA LEU A 448 -22.24 11.16 -3.63
C LEU A 448 -22.58 11.41 -5.09
N ILE A 449 -23.87 11.43 -5.44
CA ILE A 449 -24.30 11.78 -6.80
C ILE A 449 -23.81 13.18 -7.15
N SER A 450 -24.00 14.18 -6.28
CA SER A 450 -23.48 15.53 -6.50
C SER A 450 -21.96 15.55 -6.74
N CYS A 451 -21.18 14.76 -6.00
CA CYS A 451 -19.73 14.66 -6.20
C CYS A 451 -19.37 13.99 -7.54
N LEU A 452 -20.17 13.04 -8.01
CA LEU A 452 -19.96 12.40 -9.31
C LEU A 452 -20.22 13.35 -10.49
N TRP A 453 -21.19 14.26 -10.34
CA TRP A 453 -21.48 15.32 -11.32
C TRP A 453 -20.41 16.42 -11.34
N GLU A 454 -19.70 16.63 -10.22
CA GLU A 454 -18.68 17.66 -10.11
C GLU A 454 -17.43 17.31 -10.93
N LYS A 455 -17.02 18.23 -11.82
CA LYS A 455 -15.81 18.06 -12.64
C LYS A 455 -14.64 18.91 -12.14
N GLU A 456 -14.92 20.03 -11.49
CA GLU A 456 -13.88 20.96 -11.05
C GLU A 456 -13.30 20.54 -9.69
N GLY A 457 -11.96 20.49 -9.61
CA GLY A 457 -11.26 20.20 -8.36
C GLY A 457 -11.33 18.74 -7.87
N ILE A 458 -11.88 17.80 -8.66
CA ILE A 458 -11.77 16.35 -8.40
C ILE A 458 -10.71 15.76 -9.34
N THR A 459 -9.58 15.34 -8.76
CA THR A 459 -8.53 14.66 -9.54
C THR A 459 -8.94 13.24 -9.91
N GLU A 460 -8.28 12.66 -10.92
CA GLU A 460 -8.48 11.27 -11.32
C GLU A 460 -8.28 10.29 -10.14
N SER A 461 -7.31 10.56 -9.25
CA SER A 461 -7.10 9.71 -8.07
C SER A 461 -8.26 9.78 -7.09
N MET A 462 -8.79 10.98 -6.82
CA MET A 462 -9.97 11.15 -5.96
C MET A 462 -11.20 10.52 -6.59
N PHE A 463 -11.38 10.66 -7.91
CA PHE A 463 -12.51 10.08 -8.62
C PHE A 463 -12.49 8.55 -8.56
N ARG A 464 -11.29 7.94 -8.63
CA ARG A 464 -11.14 6.50 -8.44
C ARG A 464 -11.57 6.03 -7.06
N VAL A 465 -11.13 6.73 -6.01
CA VAL A 465 -11.56 6.43 -4.63
C VAL A 465 -13.05 6.69 -4.44
N LEU A 466 -13.60 7.73 -5.09
CA LEU A 466 -15.03 8.03 -5.07
C LEU A 466 -15.85 6.88 -5.70
N GLY A 467 -15.37 6.26 -6.78
CA GLY A 467 -16.00 5.08 -7.36
C GLY A 467 -16.06 3.88 -6.40
N GLU A 468 -15.01 3.67 -5.59
CA GLU A 468 -14.98 2.63 -4.55
C GLU A 468 -15.95 2.96 -3.39
N VAL A 469 -16.02 4.23 -2.98
CA VAL A 469 -17.00 4.70 -1.98
C VAL A 469 -18.43 4.48 -2.48
N VAL A 470 -18.70 4.77 -3.76
CA VAL A 470 -20.00 4.50 -4.39
C VAL A 470 -20.30 3.01 -4.39
N TYR A 471 -19.31 2.15 -4.68
CA TYR A 471 -19.47 0.70 -4.57
C TYR A 471 -19.88 0.27 -3.17
N HIS A 472 -19.20 0.74 -2.11
CA HIS A 472 -19.54 0.33 -0.74
C HIS A 472 -20.98 0.70 -0.35
N VAL A 473 -21.43 1.91 -0.71
CA VAL A 473 -22.81 2.35 -0.46
C VAL A 473 -23.80 1.56 -1.30
N ALA A 474 -23.51 1.35 -2.59
CA ALA A 474 -24.38 0.60 -3.49
C ALA A 474 -24.48 -0.88 -3.09
N PHE A 475 -23.36 -1.50 -2.70
CA PHE A 475 -23.32 -2.89 -2.22
C PHE A 475 -24.26 -3.09 -1.04
N GLU A 476 -24.14 -2.27 -0.01
CA GLU A 476 -24.95 -2.40 1.20
C GLU A 476 -26.42 -2.06 0.95
N MET A 477 -26.71 -1.01 0.17
CA MET A 477 -28.09 -0.64 -0.18
C MET A 477 -28.79 -1.69 -1.03
N MET A 478 -28.15 -2.18 -2.09
CA MET A 478 -28.78 -3.08 -3.05
C MET A 478 -28.77 -4.54 -2.60
N THR A 479 -27.75 -4.96 -1.84
CA THR A 479 -27.61 -6.36 -1.38
C THR A 479 -28.27 -6.57 -0.02
N SER A 480 -27.96 -5.70 0.96
CA SER A 480 -28.40 -5.86 2.35
C SER A 480 -29.77 -5.24 2.60
N HIS A 481 -30.06 -4.09 1.99
CA HIS A 481 -31.34 -3.38 2.14
C HIS A 481 -32.32 -3.56 0.97
N VAL A 482 -31.89 -4.17 -0.14
CA VAL A 482 -32.71 -4.43 -1.35
C VAL A 482 -33.36 -3.15 -1.89
N GLU A 483 -32.62 -2.03 -1.84
CA GLU A 483 -33.05 -0.72 -2.33
C GLU A 483 -32.25 -0.32 -3.56
N LEU A 484 -32.97 -0.05 -4.66
CA LEU A 484 -32.38 0.47 -5.88
C LEU A 484 -31.92 1.91 -5.70
N TRP A 485 -30.84 2.28 -6.39
CA TRP A 485 -30.30 3.62 -6.39
C TRP A 485 -30.49 4.26 -7.77
N ASP A 486 -31.72 4.67 -8.07
CA ASP A 486 -32.12 5.16 -9.39
C ASP A 486 -31.25 6.34 -9.88
N ASP A 487 -30.89 7.26 -8.98
CA ASP A 487 -30.02 8.41 -9.31
C ASP A 487 -28.63 7.98 -9.81
N LEU A 488 -28.11 6.86 -9.31
CA LEU A 488 -26.84 6.29 -9.76
C LEU A 488 -26.99 5.70 -11.17
N GLY A 489 -28.08 4.97 -11.42
CA GLY A 489 -28.42 4.48 -12.76
C GLY A 489 -28.59 5.62 -13.75
N TYR A 490 -29.27 6.69 -13.35
CA TYR A 490 -29.43 7.91 -14.12
C TYR A 490 -28.09 8.60 -14.40
N TYR A 491 -27.19 8.69 -13.41
CA TYR A 491 -25.85 9.23 -13.61
C TYR A 491 -25.08 8.46 -14.69
N ILE A 492 -25.04 7.13 -14.60
CA ILE A 492 -24.30 6.26 -15.54
C ILE A 492 -24.86 6.41 -16.96
N THR A 493 -26.19 6.39 -17.11
CA THR A 493 -26.84 6.48 -18.42
C THR A 493 -26.73 7.87 -19.05
N SER A 494 -26.90 8.95 -18.27
CA SER A 494 -26.86 10.33 -18.78
C SER A 494 -25.47 10.82 -19.18
N HIS A 495 -24.41 10.27 -18.58
CA HIS A 495 -23.03 10.70 -18.84
C HIS A 495 -22.32 9.90 -19.91
N ILE A 496 -22.94 8.87 -20.45
CA ILE A 496 -22.18 7.96 -21.30
C ILE A 496 -21.68 8.60 -22.61
N GLU A 497 -22.47 9.51 -23.16
CA GLU A 497 -22.12 10.21 -24.39
C GLU A 497 -21.15 11.37 -24.13
N THR A 498 -21.30 12.05 -22.98
CA THR A 498 -20.58 13.29 -22.66
C THR A 498 -19.31 13.07 -21.83
N ASP A 499 -19.25 11.97 -21.08
CA ASP A 499 -18.15 11.57 -20.19
C ASP A 499 -18.10 10.04 -20.00
N PHE A 500 -17.94 9.34 -21.12
CA PHE A 500 -17.87 7.88 -21.17
C PHE A 500 -16.91 7.29 -20.11
N GLN A 501 -15.73 7.90 -19.93
CA GLN A 501 -14.70 7.35 -19.04
C GLN A 501 -15.18 7.29 -17.59
N ARG A 502 -15.75 8.39 -17.07
CA ARG A 502 -16.27 8.44 -15.70
C ARG A 502 -17.47 7.52 -15.50
N ALA A 503 -18.43 7.54 -16.44
CA ALA A 503 -19.63 6.70 -16.36
C ALA A 503 -19.29 5.20 -16.34
N VAL A 504 -18.43 4.77 -17.28
CA VAL A 504 -18.04 3.37 -17.41
C VAL A 504 -17.15 2.93 -16.25
N TYR A 505 -16.29 3.81 -15.73
CA TYR A 505 -15.48 3.51 -14.55
C TYR A 505 -16.37 3.27 -13.32
N VAL A 506 -17.35 4.14 -13.05
CA VAL A 506 -18.30 3.94 -11.95
C VAL A 506 -19.07 2.63 -12.11
N PHE A 507 -19.52 2.32 -13.33
CA PHE A 507 -20.14 1.02 -13.62
C PHE A 507 -19.20 -0.17 -13.34
N GLN A 508 -17.92 -0.09 -13.70
CA GLN A 508 -16.94 -1.14 -13.42
C GLN A 508 -16.68 -1.33 -11.93
N CYS A 509 -16.82 -0.28 -11.11
CA CYS A 509 -16.71 -0.39 -9.66
C CYS A 509 -17.84 -1.21 -9.03
N LEU A 510 -19.01 -1.34 -9.69
CA LEU A 510 -20.14 -2.11 -9.20
C LEU A 510 -19.89 -3.62 -9.41
N THR A 511 -18.97 -4.18 -8.62
CA THR A 511 -18.53 -5.56 -8.74
C THR A 511 -19.41 -6.57 -8.01
N MET A 512 -20.65 -6.21 -7.64
CA MET A 512 -21.65 -7.12 -7.07
C MET A 512 -22.70 -7.52 -8.10
N TRP A 513 -23.54 -8.50 -7.77
CA TRP A 513 -24.72 -8.82 -8.56
C TRP A 513 -25.70 -7.63 -8.57
N LEU A 514 -26.20 -7.26 -9.75
CA LEU A 514 -27.14 -6.16 -9.94
C LEU A 514 -28.53 -6.68 -10.31
N HIS A 515 -29.56 -6.08 -9.72
CA HIS A 515 -30.95 -6.39 -10.07
C HIS A 515 -31.27 -6.01 -11.52
N GLU A 516 -32.14 -6.79 -12.17
CA GLU A 516 -32.59 -6.59 -13.56
C GLU A 516 -33.12 -5.18 -13.81
N GLU A 517 -33.94 -4.67 -12.88
CA GLU A 517 -34.52 -3.32 -12.92
C GLU A 517 -33.47 -2.20 -12.93
N PHE A 518 -32.29 -2.42 -12.34
CA PHE A 518 -31.18 -1.47 -12.35
C PHE A 518 -30.30 -1.62 -13.60
N ILE A 519 -30.05 -2.86 -14.04
CA ILE A 519 -29.10 -3.15 -15.12
C ILE A 519 -29.70 -2.92 -16.51
N ASP A 520 -30.99 -3.18 -16.72
CA ASP A 520 -31.68 -3.01 -18.01
C ASP A 520 -31.49 -1.61 -18.62
N PRO A 521 -31.83 -0.50 -17.91
CA PRO A 521 -31.68 0.84 -18.47
C PRO A 521 -30.21 1.20 -18.70
N ILE A 522 -29.32 0.70 -17.84
CA ILE A 522 -27.87 0.91 -18.01
C ILE A 522 -27.41 0.21 -19.28
N VAL A 523 -27.75 -1.05 -19.46
CA VAL A 523 -27.33 -1.88 -20.60
C VAL A 523 -27.84 -1.34 -21.93
N GLU A 524 -29.10 -0.88 -21.97
CA GLU A 524 -29.71 -0.28 -23.17
C GLU A 524 -28.89 0.90 -23.71
N HIS A 525 -28.38 1.75 -22.82
CA HIS A 525 -27.60 2.94 -23.18
C HIS A 525 -26.09 2.66 -23.23
N LEU A 526 -25.59 1.76 -22.38
CA LEU A 526 -24.17 1.49 -22.15
C LEU A 526 -23.54 0.56 -23.16
N LEU A 527 -24.23 -0.53 -23.50
CA LEU A 527 -23.68 -1.49 -24.46
C LEU A 527 -23.40 -0.87 -25.83
N PRO A 528 -24.28 -0.03 -26.43
CA PRO A 528 -23.98 0.59 -27.73
C PRO A 528 -22.68 1.41 -27.73
N GLU A 529 -22.46 2.21 -26.69
CA GLU A 529 -21.28 3.09 -26.60
C GLU A 529 -20.00 2.31 -26.24
N ILE A 530 -20.10 1.26 -25.42
CA ILE A 530 -19.01 0.30 -25.20
C ILE A 530 -18.68 -0.40 -26.52
N ASN A 531 -19.69 -0.93 -27.22
CA ASN A 531 -19.55 -1.63 -28.48
C ASN A 531 -18.83 -0.75 -29.52
N LYS A 532 -19.19 0.53 -29.61
CA LYS A 532 -18.50 1.52 -30.46
C LYS A 532 -17.03 1.72 -30.10
N ARG A 533 -16.68 1.73 -28.81
CA ARG A 533 -15.32 1.98 -28.29
C ARG A 533 -14.46 0.72 -28.15
N LEU A 534 -15.05 -0.45 -28.29
CA LEU A 534 -14.32 -1.72 -28.45
C LEU A 534 -13.62 -1.82 -29.80
N ASN A 535 -13.93 -0.97 -30.77
CA ASN A 535 -13.17 -0.93 -32.01
C ASN A 535 -11.72 -0.51 -31.72
N PRO A 536 -10.71 -1.29 -32.15
CA PRO A 536 -9.31 -1.00 -31.85
C PRO A 536 -8.90 0.40 -32.33
N PRO A 537 -8.19 1.18 -31.50
CA PRO A 537 -7.72 2.50 -31.90
C PRO A 537 -6.74 2.42 -33.07
N SER A 538 -6.85 3.41 -33.97
CA SER A 538 -5.97 3.57 -35.14
C SER A 538 -4.58 4.09 -34.75
N ASP A 539 -4.50 4.86 -33.66
CA ASP A 539 -3.30 5.60 -33.22
C ASP A 539 -2.87 5.21 -31.80
N VAL A 540 -1.57 5.35 -31.49
CA VAL A 540 -0.94 4.99 -30.19
C VAL A 540 -1.08 6.12 -29.14
N LEU A 541 -2.06 7.02 -29.29
CA LEU A 541 -2.25 8.13 -28.35
C LEU A 541 -2.78 7.61 -27.00
N VAL A 542 -2.27 8.19 -25.90
CA VAL A 542 -2.55 7.75 -24.52
C VAL A 542 -4.05 7.79 -24.19
N ASP A 543 -4.78 8.80 -24.67
CA ASP A 543 -6.22 8.94 -24.42
C ASP A 543 -7.05 7.87 -25.13
N SER A 544 -6.63 7.47 -26.33
CA SER A 544 -7.27 6.38 -27.08
C SER A 544 -7.04 5.02 -26.42
N SER A 545 -5.91 4.86 -25.71
CA SER A 545 -5.61 3.68 -24.90
C SER A 545 -6.47 3.55 -23.66
N CYS A 546 -6.71 4.65 -22.94
CA CYS A 546 -7.58 4.65 -21.77
C CYS A 546 -9.03 4.28 -22.13
N CYS A 547 -9.57 4.85 -23.21
CA CYS A 547 -10.95 4.58 -23.65
C CYS A 547 -11.19 3.13 -24.04
N TRP A 548 -10.27 2.51 -24.80
CA TRP A 548 -10.43 1.11 -25.22
C TRP A 548 -10.35 0.15 -24.03
N VAL A 549 -9.42 0.38 -23.10
CA VAL A 549 -9.30 -0.45 -21.88
C VAL A 549 -10.60 -0.37 -21.06
N LEU A 550 -11.14 0.83 -20.86
CA LEU A 550 -12.42 1.00 -20.15
C LEU A 550 -13.58 0.33 -20.90
N ALA A 551 -13.63 0.41 -22.24
CA ALA A 551 -14.64 -0.31 -23.01
C ALA A 551 -14.50 -1.84 -22.87
N PHE A 552 -13.27 -2.37 -22.90
CA PHE A 552 -13.00 -3.80 -22.72
C PHE A 552 -13.47 -4.31 -21.36
N LEU A 553 -13.12 -3.60 -20.28
CA LEU A 553 -13.52 -3.96 -18.92
C LEU A 553 -15.01 -3.77 -18.68
N GLY A 554 -15.59 -2.67 -19.17
CA GLY A 554 -17.02 -2.41 -19.09
C GLY A 554 -17.83 -3.46 -19.85
N ALA A 555 -17.34 -3.91 -21.01
CA ALA A 555 -17.96 -4.99 -21.77
C ALA A 555 -18.02 -6.26 -20.95
N PHE A 556 -16.90 -6.65 -20.30
CA PHE A 556 -16.86 -7.80 -19.41
C PHE A 556 -17.87 -7.68 -18.26
N CYS A 557 -17.88 -6.54 -17.55
CA CYS A 557 -18.82 -6.32 -16.45
C CYS A 557 -20.28 -6.46 -16.92
N ALA A 558 -20.63 -5.90 -18.08
CA ALA A 558 -21.98 -5.98 -18.62
C ALA A 558 -22.36 -7.42 -19.00
N ILE A 559 -21.53 -8.13 -19.77
CA ILE A 559 -21.86 -9.51 -20.17
C ILE A 559 -21.91 -10.48 -18.98
N SER A 560 -21.13 -10.23 -17.92
CA SER A 560 -21.19 -11.02 -16.68
C SER A 560 -22.51 -10.82 -15.93
N GLN A 561 -23.10 -9.62 -15.93
CA GLN A 561 -24.43 -9.39 -15.36
C GLN A 561 -25.55 -10.04 -16.19
N LEU A 562 -25.37 -10.06 -17.52
CA LEU A 562 -26.41 -10.50 -18.47
C LEU A 562 -26.40 -11.99 -18.78
N VAL A 563 -25.33 -12.72 -18.51
CA VAL A 563 -25.17 -14.12 -18.95
C VAL A 563 -26.24 -15.07 -18.41
N ALA A 564 -26.81 -14.79 -17.24
CA ALA A 564 -27.88 -15.58 -16.67
C ALA A 564 -29.27 -15.25 -17.26
N MET A 565 -29.39 -14.15 -17.98
CA MET A 565 -30.65 -13.64 -18.55
C MET A 565 -30.83 -14.18 -19.98
N LYS A 566 -31.90 -14.95 -20.20
CA LYS A 566 -32.11 -15.63 -21.48
C LYS A 566 -32.29 -14.66 -22.65
N ASP A 567 -32.92 -13.51 -22.39
CA ASP A 567 -33.26 -12.53 -23.43
C ASP A 567 -32.00 -11.80 -23.97
N TYR A 568 -30.88 -11.86 -23.24
CA TYR A 568 -29.62 -11.24 -23.62
C TYR A 568 -28.56 -12.23 -24.14
N ALA A 569 -28.91 -13.51 -24.35
CA ALA A 569 -27.95 -14.54 -24.74
C ALA A 569 -27.21 -14.23 -26.07
N GLU A 570 -27.91 -13.67 -27.06
CA GLU A 570 -27.30 -13.25 -28.33
C GLU A 570 -26.36 -12.07 -28.12
N THR A 571 -26.80 -11.03 -27.41
CA THR A 571 -26.01 -9.85 -27.06
C THR A 571 -24.71 -10.21 -26.31
N VAL A 572 -24.78 -11.13 -25.35
CA VAL A 572 -23.62 -11.63 -24.60
C VAL A 572 -22.61 -12.29 -25.53
N MET A 573 -23.07 -13.11 -26.46
CA MET A 573 -22.20 -13.79 -27.42
C MET A 573 -21.56 -12.81 -28.40
N GLU A 574 -22.34 -11.88 -28.97
CA GLU A 574 -21.83 -10.85 -29.88
C GLU A 574 -20.77 -9.97 -29.23
N MET A 575 -21.01 -9.55 -27.98
CA MET A 575 -20.06 -8.74 -27.22
C MET A 575 -18.78 -9.53 -26.89
N ALA A 576 -18.89 -10.79 -26.47
CA ALA A 576 -17.73 -11.64 -26.22
C ALA A 576 -16.91 -11.88 -27.50
N ASP A 577 -17.57 -12.08 -28.64
CA ASP A 577 -16.93 -12.21 -29.95
C ASP A 577 -16.16 -10.93 -30.31
N LYS A 578 -16.80 -9.78 -30.13
CA LYS A 578 -16.17 -8.49 -30.41
C LYS A 578 -14.98 -8.21 -29.51
N MET A 579 -15.05 -8.55 -28.21
CA MET A 579 -13.91 -8.41 -27.30
C MET A 579 -12.70 -9.22 -27.80
N VAL A 580 -12.93 -10.47 -28.24
CA VAL A 580 -11.87 -11.36 -28.74
C VAL A 580 -11.29 -10.84 -30.05
N ASP A 581 -12.12 -10.41 -30.99
CA ASP A 581 -11.68 -9.91 -32.29
C ASP A 581 -10.93 -8.57 -32.14
N SER A 582 -11.36 -7.72 -31.23
CA SER A 582 -10.69 -6.47 -30.88
C SER A 582 -9.27 -6.69 -30.35
N VAL A 583 -9.11 -7.65 -29.41
CA VAL A 583 -7.78 -8.03 -28.91
C VAL A 583 -6.93 -8.64 -30.03
N ARG A 584 -7.52 -9.47 -30.90
CA ARG A 584 -6.80 -10.08 -32.02
C ARG A 584 -6.21 -9.02 -32.95
N GLU A 585 -7.00 -8.03 -33.33
CA GLU A 585 -6.54 -6.93 -34.18
C GLU A 585 -5.42 -6.11 -33.51
N LEU A 586 -5.51 -5.83 -32.21
CA LEU A 586 -4.43 -5.14 -31.47
C LEU A 586 -3.12 -5.95 -31.43
N VAL A 587 -3.22 -7.27 -31.28
CA VAL A 587 -2.07 -8.18 -31.30
C VAL A 587 -1.44 -8.21 -32.70
N GLU A 588 -2.26 -8.33 -33.75
CA GLU A 588 -1.80 -8.31 -35.15
C GLU A 588 -1.10 -6.99 -35.51
N ARG A 589 -1.58 -5.87 -34.95
CA ARG A 589 -0.96 -4.54 -35.07
C ARG A 589 0.28 -4.33 -34.18
N LYS A 590 0.67 -5.31 -33.37
CA LYS A 590 1.77 -5.21 -32.39
C LYS A 590 1.57 -4.11 -31.33
N LEU A 591 0.32 -3.79 -30.98
CA LEU A 591 -0.05 -2.83 -29.95
C LEU A 591 -0.33 -3.49 -28.58
N GLU A 592 0.14 -4.72 -28.40
CA GLU A 592 -0.16 -5.54 -27.22
C GLU A 592 0.40 -4.97 -25.90
N VAL A 593 1.67 -4.53 -25.90
CA VAL A 593 2.41 -4.15 -24.68
C VAL A 593 1.78 -2.93 -23.98
N GLY A 594 1.16 -2.03 -24.74
CA GLY A 594 0.52 -0.81 -24.22
C GLY A 594 -0.98 -0.96 -23.87
N PHE A 595 -1.73 -1.76 -24.64
CA PHE A 595 -3.20 -1.81 -24.54
C PHE A 595 -3.69 -3.12 -23.91
N VAL A 596 -3.42 -4.23 -24.60
CA VAL A 596 -3.92 -5.56 -24.21
C VAL A 596 -3.38 -5.99 -22.86
N ARG A 597 -2.09 -5.75 -22.59
CA ARG A 597 -1.47 -6.11 -21.30
C ARG A 597 -2.09 -5.33 -20.13
N ARG A 598 -2.42 -4.05 -20.32
CA ARG A 598 -3.07 -3.21 -19.31
C ARG A 598 -4.50 -3.72 -19.06
N ALA A 599 -5.28 -3.89 -20.13
CA ALA A 599 -6.64 -4.43 -20.03
C ALA A 599 -6.67 -5.79 -19.34
N PHE A 600 -5.74 -6.71 -19.63
CA PHE A 600 -5.71 -8.01 -18.96
C PHE A 600 -5.35 -7.94 -17.47
N ARG A 601 -4.49 -7.00 -17.06
CA ARG A 601 -4.18 -6.79 -15.64
C ARG A 601 -5.39 -6.24 -14.88
N ASP A 602 -6.07 -5.26 -15.46
CA ASP A 602 -7.28 -4.69 -14.86
C ASP A 602 -8.43 -5.71 -14.87
N PHE A 603 -8.50 -6.55 -15.91
CA PHE A 603 -9.44 -7.66 -16.01
C PHE A 603 -9.21 -8.72 -14.92
N GLU A 604 -7.96 -9.03 -14.59
CA GLU A 604 -7.61 -9.90 -13.46
C GLU A 604 -8.16 -9.36 -12.13
N ILE A 605 -8.06 -8.05 -11.90
CA ILE A 605 -8.57 -7.40 -10.68
C ILE A 605 -10.10 -7.47 -10.65
N ILE A 606 -10.79 -7.15 -11.75
CA ILE A 606 -12.26 -7.18 -11.83
C ILE A 606 -12.79 -8.60 -11.62
N VAL A 607 -12.20 -9.61 -12.27
CA VAL A 607 -12.61 -11.02 -12.09
C VAL A 607 -12.46 -11.44 -10.63
N LYS A 608 -11.34 -11.10 -9.98
CA LYS A 608 -11.13 -11.41 -8.56
C LYS A 608 -12.21 -10.80 -7.67
N LYS A 609 -12.62 -9.55 -7.92
CA LYS A 609 -13.68 -8.87 -7.16
C LYS A 609 -15.08 -9.44 -7.45
N GLN A 610 -15.41 -9.75 -8.70
CA GLN A 610 -16.75 -10.23 -9.06
C GLN A 610 -17.00 -11.71 -8.71
N MET A 611 -15.96 -12.51 -8.54
CA MET A 611 -16.10 -13.95 -8.29
C MET A 611 -16.86 -14.31 -7.02
N GLU A 612 -16.97 -13.40 -6.05
CA GLU A 612 -17.73 -13.60 -4.82
C GLU A 612 -19.22 -13.91 -5.06
N TRP A 613 -19.81 -13.41 -6.15
CA TRP A 613 -21.22 -13.65 -6.50
C TRP A 613 -21.42 -14.49 -7.76
N PHE A 614 -20.33 -14.94 -8.41
CA PHE A 614 -20.43 -15.74 -9.63
C PHE A 614 -21.20 -17.04 -9.41
N ARG A 615 -22.13 -17.33 -10.31
CA ARG A 615 -22.77 -18.64 -10.44
C ARG A 615 -22.18 -19.36 -11.64
N MET A 616 -22.72 -20.54 -11.92
CA MET A 616 -22.20 -21.41 -12.97
C MET A 616 -22.16 -20.79 -14.37
N ASN A 617 -23.03 -19.84 -14.68
CA ASN A 617 -23.07 -19.21 -16.00
C ASN A 617 -21.91 -18.21 -16.16
N GLU A 618 -21.64 -17.40 -15.14
CA GLU A 618 -20.58 -16.40 -15.09
C GLU A 618 -19.20 -17.08 -15.11
N TYR A 619 -19.05 -18.17 -14.35
CA TYR A 619 -17.85 -19.01 -14.38
C TYR A 619 -17.60 -19.60 -15.77
N LYS A 620 -18.63 -20.11 -16.45
CA LYS A 620 -18.52 -20.67 -17.81
C LYS A 620 -18.20 -19.60 -18.85
N LEU A 621 -18.85 -18.44 -18.78
CA LEU A 621 -18.58 -17.31 -19.67
C LEU A 621 -17.14 -16.84 -19.53
N THR A 622 -16.70 -16.60 -18.30
CA THR A 622 -15.33 -16.14 -18.02
C THR A 622 -14.30 -17.14 -18.53
N LYS A 623 -14.50 -18.44 -18.24
CA LYS A 623 -13.60 -19.50 -18.73
C LYS A 623 -13.57 -19.59 -20.26
N SER A 624 -14.74 -19.50 -20.91
CA SER A 624 -14.85 -19.51 -22.37
C SER A 624 -14.10 -18.31 -22.98
N LEU A 625 -14.31 -17.11 -22.44
CA LEU A 625 -13.65 -15.89 -22.91
C LEU A 625 -12.12 -15.99 -22.74
N LEU A 626 -11.63 -16.44 -21.58
CA LEU A 626 -10.21 -16.62 -21.32
C LEU A 626 -9.55 -17.60 -22.30
N LEU A 627 -10.19 -18.74 -22.57
CA LEU A 627 -9.69 -19.72 -23.54
C LEU A 627 -9.58 -19.10 -24.94
N ARG A 628 -10.60 -18.35 -25.37
CA ARG A 628 -10.64 -17.70 -26.68
C ARG A 628 -9.59 -16.62 -26.83
N LEU A 629 -9.33 -15.84 -25.78
CA LEU A 629 -8.27 -14.85 -25.74
C LEU A 629 -6.88 -15.51 -25.76
N TYR A 630 -6.71 -16.62 -25.03
CA TYR A 630 -5.43 -17.32 -24.89
C TYR A 630 -4.92 -17.92 -26.22
N VAL A 631 -5.83 -18.39 -27.06
CA VAL A 631 -5.48 -19.02 -28.35
C VAL A 631 -5.18 -18.01 -29.48
N ILE A 632 -5.28 -16.71 -29.22
CA ILE A 632 -4.92 -15.68 -30.21
C ILE A 632 -3.46 -15.86 -30.63
N LYS A 633 -3.25 -15.98 -31.94
CA LYS A 633 -1.92 -16.14 -32.55
C LYS A 633 -1.15 -14.82 -32.47
N GLY A 634 0.15 -14.90 -32.22
CA GLY A 634 1.03 -13.72 -32.15
C GLY A 634 1.06 -13.02 -30.79
N MET A 635 0.18 -13.40 -29.85
CA MET A 635 0.16 -12.82 -28.50
C MET A 635 1.39 -13.25 -27.69
N THR A 636 2.04 -12.30 -27.00
CA THR A 636 3.24 -12.57 -26.20
C THR A 636 2.95 -13.48 -25.02
N MET A 637 4.00 -14.13 -24.51
CA MET A 637 3.92 -14.96 -23.32
C MET A 637 3.48 -14.15 -22.09
N ASP A 638 3.87 -12.89 -21.98
CA ASP A 638 3.50 -12.05 -20.83
C ASP A 638 1.99 -11.87 -20.72
N SER A 639 1.28 -11.56 -21.81
CA SER A 639 -0.18 -11.43 -21.81
C SER A 639 -0.88 -12.77 -21.62
N LYS A 640 -0.35 -13.85 -22.22
CA LYS A 640 -0.87 -15.21 -22.01
C LYS A 640 -0.72 -15.68 -20.56
N MET A 641 0.35 -15.28 -19.88
CA MET A 641 0.55 -15.59 -18.47
C MET A 641 -0.50 -14.91 -17.58
N VAL A 642 -0.91 -13.68 -17.90
CA VAL A 642 -2.02 -13.00 -17.18
C VAL A 642 -3.31 -13.80 -17.36
N LEU A 643 -3.70 -14.12 -18.59
CA LEU A 643 -4.90 -14.92 -18.87
C LEU A 643 -4.87 -16.30 -18.19
N TRP A 644 -3.70 -16.94 -18.16
CA TRP A 644 -3.53 -18.22 -17.48
C TRP A 644 -3.75 -18.10 -15.96
N ARG A 645 -3.21 -17.06 -15.30
CA ARG A 645 -3.46 -16.82 -13.87
C ARG A 645 -4.94 -16.62 -13.58
N ILE A 646 -5.63 -15.81 -14.39
CA ILE A 646 -7.08 -15.61 -14.25
C ILE A 646 -7.80 -16.96 -14.39
N ASN A 647 -7.45 -17.78 -15.40
CA ASN A 647 -8.08 -19.08 -15.59
C ASN A 647 -7.87 -20.03 -14.41
N VAL A 648 -6.66 -20.07 -13.83
CA VAL A 648 -6.38 -20.87 -12.63
C VAL A 648 -7.25 -20.40 -11.46
N PHE A 649 -7.43 -19.09 -11.29
CA PHE A 649 -8.27 -18.53 -10.23
C PHE A 649 -9.75 -18.89 -10.43
N VAL A 650 -10.26 -18.72 -11.66
CA VAL A 650 -11.64 -19.09 -12.06
C VAL A 650 -11.90 -20.58 -11.90
N GLU A 651 -10.95 -21.45 -12.24
CA GLU A 651 -11.09 -22.90 -12.08
C GLU A 651 -11.16 -23.34 -10.63
N ARG A 652 -10.40 -22.70 -9.74
CA ARG A 652 -10.48 -22.95 -8.29
C ARG A 652 -11.84 -22.54 -7.74
N GLY A 653 -12.29 -21.31 -8.01
CA GLY A 653 -13.60 -20.84 -7.57
C GLY A 653 -14.77 -21.69 -8.09
N MET A 654 -14.71 -22.15 -9.34
CA MET A 654 -15.71 -23.06 -9.90
C MET A 654 -15.71 -24.44 -9.20
N ALA A 655 -14.54 -24.96 -8.83
CA ALA A 655 -14.41 -26.22 -8.11
C ALA A 655 -14.94 -26.11 -6.68
N ASP A 656 -14.64 -25.02 -5.98
CA ASP A 656 -15.14 -24.74 -4.64
C ASP A 656 -16.67 -24.58 -4.66
N HIS A 657 -17.22 -23.90 -5.67
CA HIS A 657 -18.67 -23.75 -5.86
C HIS A 657 -19.39 -25.07 -6.21
N LEU A 658 -18.72 -26.03 -6.85
CA LEU A 658 -19.27 -27.38 -7.09
C LEU A 658 -19.22 -28.28 -5.86
N ALA A 659 -18.34 -27.96 -4.90
CA ALA A 659 -18.14 -28.74 -3.69
C ALA A 659 -19.02 -28.27 -2.52
N ALA A 660 -19.44 -27.01 -2.53
CA ALA A 660 -20.46 -26.42 -1.65
C ALA A 660 -21.87 -26.79 -2.11
#